data_AF-A0A6I0LSB3-F1
#
_entry.id   AF-A0A6I0LSB3-F1
#
_cell.length_a   1.000
_cell.length_b   1.000
_cell.length_c   1.000
_cell.angle_alpha   90.00
_cell.angle_beta   90.00
_cell.angle_gamma   90.00
#
_symmetry.space_group_name_H-M   'P 1'
#
loop_
_entity.id
_entity.type
_entity.pdbx_description
1 polymer ?
#
loop_
_entity_poly.entity_id
_entity_poly.type
_entity_poly.pdbx_seq_one_letter_code
_entity_poly.pdbx_strand_id
1 'polypeptide(L)'
;MKRILLSLFITSSVLAAHADEGMWMLTDLQKQNEVAMTELGLLIPANQIYNPDGIALKDAVVHFGGGCTGEVISAEGLVLTNHHCGYGAIQQHSSVEHDYLTDGFWAMSREEELPCKGLTVTYIDRILDVTDYVNEQLKTDDDPNGTNYLSPKYLKTVADRFAKSEGIALTPGRKLELKAFYGGNRYYLFVKTTYSDIRMVGAPPSSIGKFGADTDNWMWPRHTGDFSMFRIYADKDGKPAAYSKDNVPLKVKKHLTISLDGYREGDFTFVMGFPGRNWRYMISDEVEERMQTTNFMRHHVRDVRQKALMKQMLQDDAVRIHYASKYASSANYWKNAIGMNEGLVRLKVLDTKRAQQEALLARGRSLNDNSYQQAFDQIRAIVKQRRPALYHQQAIQEALVTGLDFMRIPSTAGLVSALKNKDKKQIAAAKDSLQKAADRYFASVPFPEVERIVGKEMLKIYMKYIPAEQRIGIFQIIDKRFKGNSDAFIDACFEHSIFGNKENFAKFIRKPSLYKINTDWMVLLKYSITDGLLQTSIAMMDANKNYNAAHKVWVKGMMDMKLANGQPIYPDANSTLRLTYGQVLPYAPADGVKYDYYTTLKGAMEKEDPDNWEFVVPTKLKQLYQAKDFGRYAMPNGEMPICFIVNTDNTGGNSGSPVFNAKGELIGTGFDRNYEGLTGDIAFRPSSQRAACVDIRYTLFIIDKYAGASHLIEEMTIK
;
A
#
# COMPACT_ATOMS: atom_id res chain seq x y z
N MET A 1 -8.12 54.66 -48.38
CA MET A 1 -8.35 55.28 -47.05
C MET A 1 -9.42 54.48 -46.34
N LYS A 2 -9.02 53.70 -45.33
CA LYS A 2 -9.42 53.79 -43.90
C LYS A 2 -10.89 53.40 -43.65
N ARG A 3 -11.15 52.16 -43.18
CA ARG A 3 -11.22 51.72 -41.75
C ARG A 3 -12.48 52.32 -41.07
N ILE A 4 -13.36 51.59 -40.38
CA ILE A 4 -13.12 50.67 -39.25
C ILE A 4 -14.26 49.64 -39.16
N LEU A 5 -13.90 48.35 -39.17
CA LEU A 5 -14.66 47.23 -38.62
C LEU A 5 -14.30 47.10 -37.14
N LEU A 6 -15.28 47.07 -36.24
CA LEU A 6 -15.07 46.74 -34.84
C LEU A 6 -15.70 45.36 -34.57
N SER A 7 -14.93 44.31 -34.85
CA SER A 7 -15.21 42.95 -34.38
C SER A 7 -14.73 42.88 -32.93
N LEU A 8 -15.66 42.72 -31.99
CA LEU A 8 -15.35 42.45 -30.59
C LEU A 8 -14.75 41.03 -30.48
N PHE A 9 -13.42 40.96 -30.46
CA PHE A 9 -12.68 39.77 -30.05
C PHE A 9 -12.90 39.60 -28.54
N ILE A 10 -13.88 38.76 -28.16
CA ILE A 10 -13.87 38.12 -26.83
C ILE A 10 -12.79 37.05 -26.92
N THR A 11 -11.55 37.42 -26.61
CA THR A 11 -10.52 36.45 -26.23
C THR A 11 -10.89 35.93 -24.86
N SER A 12 -11.80 34.97 -24.81
CA SER A 12 -11.84 34.00 -23.72
C SER A 12 -10.56 33.18 -23.81
N SER A 13 -9.53 33.65 -23.13
CA SER A 13 -8.47 32.77 -22.62
C SER A 13 -9.14 31.82 -21.65
N VAL A 14 -9.72 30.74 -22.19
CA VAL A 14 -10.07 29.55 -21.45
C VAL A 14 -8.73 29.02 -20.94
N LEU A 15 -8.37 29.39 -19.72
CA LEU A 15 -7.45 28.59 -18.92
C LEU A 15 -8.03 27.19 -18.97
N ALA A 16 -7.39 26.29 -19.70
CA ALA A 16 -7.73 24.89 -19.66
C ALA A 16 -7.61 24.48 -18.18
N ALA A 17 -8.77 24.31 -17.52
CA ALA A 17 -8.85 23.72 -16.20
C ALA A 17 -8.40 22.26 -16.36
N HIS A 18 -7.09 22.05 -16.28
CA HIS A 18 -6.49 20.74 -16.26
C HIS A 18 -6.79 20.11 -14.90
N ALA A 19 -7.17 18.82 -14.89
CA ALA A 19 -7.19 18.07 -13.64
C ALA A 19 -5.81 18.10 -12.97
N ASP A 20 -5.79 18.30 -11.65
CA ASP A 20 -4.57 18.63 -10.93
C ASP A 20 -3.83 17.39 -10.43
N GLU A 21 -2.54 17.31 -10.78
CA GLU A 21 -1.59 16.46 -10.06
C GLU A 21 -1.61 16.85 -8.57
N GLY A 22 -1.91 15.90 -7.68
CA GLY A 22 -1.80 16.13 -6.25
C GLY A 22 -2.58 15.17 -5.35
N MET A 23 -1.99 14.94 -4.18
CA MET A 23 -2.62 14.26 -3.04
C MET A 23 -2.74 15.26 -1.88
N TRP A 24 -3.82 16.02 -1.91
CA TRP A 24 -4.05 17.23 -1.15
C TRP A 24 -4.28 16.97 0.33
N MET A 25 -3.78 17.88 1.16
CA MET A 25 -4.08 17.91 2.59
C MET A 25 -5.49 18.45 2.79
N LEU A 26 -6.32 17.72 3.55
CA LEU A 26 -7.70 18.13 3.82
C LEU A 26 -7.80 19.51 4.49
N THR A 27 -6.82 19.85 5.33
CA THR A 27 -6.74 21.15 6.02
C THR A 27 -6.53 22.34 5.08
N ASP A 28 -6.03 22.11 3.87
CA ASP A 28 -5.68 23.15 2.93
C ASP A 28 -6.73 23.28 1.78
N LEU A 29 -7.76 22.42 1.74
CA LEU A 29 -8.71 22.31 0.62
C LEU A 29 -9.45 23.60 0.29
N GLN A 30 -10.01 24.27 1.30
CA GLN A 30 -10.75 25.53 1.10
C GLN A 30 -9.85 26.60 0.47
N LYS A 31 -8.59 26.67 0.91
CA LYS A 31 -7.64 27.69 0.46
C LYS A 31 -7.04 27.37 -0.91
N GLN A 32 -6.72 26.11 -1.18
CA GLN A 32 -5.94 25.72 -2.36
C GLN A 32 -6.77 25.13 -3.50
N ASN A 33 -7.92 24.50 -3.21
CA ASN A 33 -8.57 23.60 -4.18
C ASN A 33 -10.07 23.88 -4.38
N GLU A 34 -10.77 24.54 -3.46
CA GLU A 34 -12.24 24.69 -3.53
C GLU A 34 -12.72 25.38 -4.82
N VAL A 35 -12.03 26.44 -5.25
CA VAL A 35 -12.34 27.12 -6.53
C VAL A 35 -12.18 26.16 -7.71
N ALA A 36 -11.02 25.49 -7.82
CA ALA A 36 -10.75 24.56 -8.91
C ALA A 36 -11.73 23.37 -8.92
N MET A 37 -12.05 22.78 -7.76
CA MET A 37 -13.04 21.70 -7.67
C MET A 37 -14.44 22.17 -8.10
N THR A 38 -14.84 23.37 -7.70
CA THR A 38 -16.14 23.96 -8.07
C THR A 38 -16.20 24.23 -9.57
N GLU A 39 -15.14 24.79 -10.16
CA GLU A 39 -15.02 25.01 -11.60
C GLU A 39 -15.05 23.70 -12.41
N LEU A 40 -14.50 22.62 -11.85
CA LEU A 40 -14.56 21.29 -12.45
C LEU A 40 -15.91 20.57 -12.25
N GLY A 41 -16.80 21.09 -11.40
CA GLY A 41 -18.18 20.62 -11.25
C GLY A 41 -18.60 20.13 -9.87
N LEU A 42 -17.81 20.37 -8.81
CA LEU A 42 -18.23 20.09 -7.43
C LEU A 42 -19.48 20.91 -7.07
N LEU A 43 -20.51 20.26 -6.49
CA LEU A 43 -21.79 20.89 -6.14
C LEU A 43 -21.99 21.06 -4.62
N ILE A 44 -21.06 20.54 -3.81
CA ILE A 44 -21.07 20.70 -2.35
C ILE A 44 -19.93 21.61 -1.90
N PRO A 45 -20.12 22.41 -0.85
CA PRO A 45 -19.03 23.20 -0.27
C PRO A 45 -17.95 22.30 0.33
N ALA A 46 -16.69 22.75 0.33
CA ALA A 46 -15.56 21.93 0.80
C ALA A 46 -15.67 21.52 2.27
N ASN A 47 -16.43 22.26 3.10
CA ASN A 47 -16.68 21.91 4.49
C ASN A 47 -17.56 20.64 4.67
N GLN A 48 -18.33 20.24 3.66
CA GLN A 48 -19.02 18.94 3.68
C GLN A 48 -18.07 17.77 3.42
N ILE A 49 -16.93 18.02 2.78
CA ILE A 49 -15.87 17.04 2.56
C ILE A 49 -14.99 16.91 3.81
N TYR A 50 -14.51 18.04 4.33
CA TYR A 50 -13.73 18.12 5.56
C TYR A 50 -14.19 19.28 6.44
N ASN A 51 -14.64 18.95 7.65
CA ASN A 51 -14.93 19.91 8.71
C ASN A 51 -14.09 19.55 9.95
N PRO A 52 -13.20 20.43 10.44
CA PRO A 52 -12.43 20.17 11.66
C PRO A 52 -13.28 20.15 12.94
N ASP A 53 -14.44 20.82 12.92
CA ASP A 53 -15.30 21.08 14.08
C ASP A 53 -16.67 20.38 13.99
N GLY A 54 -16.89 19.57 12.96
CA GLY A 54 -18.18 18.93 12.70
C GLY A 54 -18.06 17.63 11.91
N ILE A 55 -19.21 17.04 11.59
CA ILE A 55 -19.30 15.81 10.80
C ILE A 55 -19.20 16.16 9.31
N ALA A 56 -18.35 15.43 8.58
CA ALA A 56 -18.13 15.57 7.15
C ALA A 56 -17.89 14.20 6.48
N LEU A 57 -17.70 14.15 5.17
CA LEU A 57 -17.42 12.89 4.45
C LEU A 57 -16.18 12.17 4.99
N LYS A 58 -15.16 12.90 5.48
CA LYS A 58 -13.98 12.30 6.12
C LYS A 58 -14.31 11.33 7.26
N ASP A 59 -15.44 11.50 7.94
CA ASP A 59 -15.86 10.68 9.07
C ASP A 59 -16.40 9.31 8.66
N ALA A 60 -16.53 9.06 7.35
CA ALA A 60 -16.86 7.75 6.78
C ALA A 60 -15.68 7.12 6.01
N VAL A 61 -14.51 7.77 5.96
CA VAL A 61 -13.32 7.25 5.28
C VAL A 61 -12.29 6.80 6.31
N VAL A 62 -11.96 5.51 6.29
CA VAL A 62 -11.18 4.87 7.35
C VAL A 62 -9.91 4.23 6.82
N HIS A 63 -8.87 4.19 7.66
CA HIS A 63 -7.65 3.46 7.35
C HIS A 63 -7.87 2.00 7.70
N PHE A 64 -7.89 1.15 6.68
CA PHE A 64 -8.16 -0.28 6.80
C PHE A 64 -6.83 -1.06 6.89
N GLY A 65 -6.65 -1.81 8.00
CA GLY A 65 -5.49 -2.69 8.19
C GLY A 65 -4.12 -2.02 8.21
N GLY A 66 -4.05 -0.68 8.21
CA GLY A 66 -2.80 0.08 8.18
C GLY A 66 -2.12 0.17 6.80
N GLY A 67 -2.76 -0.31 5.74
CA GLY A 67 -2.21 -0.31 4.38
C GLY A 67 -3.21 -0.08 3.25
N CYS A 68 -4.51 -0.01 3.55
CA CYS A 68 -5.59 0.26 2.61
C CYS A 68 -6.52 1.35 3.13
N THR A 69 -7.44 1.78 2.29
CA THR A 69 -8.59 2.60 2.66
C THR A 69 -9.84 1.72 2.76
N GLY A 70 -10.80 2.13 3.57
CA GLY A 70 -12.15 1.59 3.56
C GLY A 70 -13.17 2.70 3.72
N GLU A 71 -14.41 2.40 3.39
CA GLU A 71 -15.53 3.35 3.41
C GLU A 71 -16.72 2.78 4.18
N VAL A 72 -17.25 3.56 5.12
CA VAL A 72 -18.39 3.18 5.94
C VAL A 72 -19.68 3.47 5.17
N ILE A 73 -20.45 2.43 4.86
CA ILE A 73 -21.61 2.49 3.96
C ILE A 73 -22.94 2.17 4.65
N SER A 74 -22.94 1.94 5.96
CA SER A 74 -24.17 1.78 6.75
C SER A 74 -24.08 2.43 8.13
N ALA A 75 -25.24 2.66 8.74
CA ALA A 75 -25.35 3.19 10.09
C ALA A 75 -24.82 2.25 11.19
N GLU A 76 -24.63 0.95 10.89
CA GLU A 76 -24.10 -0.05 11.82
C GLU A 76 -22.66 -0.48 11.47
N GLY A 77 -21.89 0.42 10.86
CA GLY A 77 -20.45 0.26 10.72
C GLY A 77 -20.03 -0.78 9.67
N LEU A 78 -20.88 -1.05 8.67
CA LEU A 78 -20.50 -1.81 7.49
C LEU A 78 -19.46 -1.03 6.68
N VAL A 79 -18.33 -1.66 6.42
CA VAL A 79 -17.17 -1.12 5.72
C VAL A 79 -17.00 -1.85 4.41
N LEU A 80 -16.97 -1.11 3.31
CA LEU A 80 -16.55 -1.57 2.00
C LEU A 80 -15.07 -1.27 1.80
N THR A 81 -14.33 -2.22 1.24
CA THR A 81 -12.92 -2.06 0.83
C THR A 81 -12.65 -3.02 -0.34
N ASN A 82 -11.43 -3.08 -0.86
CA ASN A 82 -11.11 -4.00 -1.94
C ASN A 82 -11.01 -5.45 -1.47
N HIS A 83 -11.29 -6.39 -2.37
CA HIS A 83 -11.08 -7.82 -2.16
C HIS A 83 -9.59 -8.08 -1.83
N HIS A 84 -8.66 -7.44 -2.54
CA HIS A 84 -7.23 -7.60 -2.25
C HIS A 84 -6.79 -6.99 -0.90
N CYS A 85 -7.53 -6.01 -0.37
CA CYS A 85 -7.32 -5.47 0.97
C CYS A 85 -7.82 -6.42 2.06
N GLY A 86 -8.98 -7.04 1.84
CA GLY A 86 -9.54 -8.09 2.69
C GLY A 86 -8.84 -9.45 2.56
N TYR A 87 -8.00 -9.64 1.53
CA TYR A 87 -7.46 -10.95 1.13
C TYR A 87 -6.68 -11.69 2.22
N GLY A 88 -5.97 -10.96 3.08
CA GLY A 88 -5.31 -11.57 4.24
C GLY A 88 -6.30 -12.14 5.27
N ALA A 89 -7.45 -11.50 5.45
CA ALA A 89 -8.54 -12.00 6.31
C ALA A 89 -9.31 -13.14 5.65
N ILE A 90 -9.61 -13.04 4.34
CA ILE A 90 -10.25 -14.12 3.57
C ILE A 90 -9.37 -15.39 3.64
N GLN A 91 -8.06 -15.24 3.41
CA GLN A 91 -7.08 -16.32 3.53
C GLN A 91 -6.99 -16.87 4.95
N GLN A 92 -7.00 -16.01 5.98
CA GLN A 92 -6.97 -16.43 7.39
C GLN A 92 -8.15 -17.35 7.76
N HIS A 93 -9.32 -17.15 7.13
CA HIS A 93 -10.51 -17.95 7.36
C HIS A 93 -10.68 -19.13 6.39
N SER A 94 -9.85 -19.22 5.36
CA SER A 94 -9.95 -20.28 4.36
C SER A 94 -9.23 -21.56 4.79
N SER A 95 -9.83 -22.71 4.46
CA SER A 95 -9.21 -24.04 4.57
C SER A 95 -9.57 -24.87 3.33
N VAL A 96 -9.08 -26.10 3.24
CA VAL A 96 -9.46 -27.00 2.15
C VAL A 96 -10.96 -27.35 2.23
N GLU A 97 -11.51 -27.43 3.45
CA GLU A 97 -12.92 -27.71 3.70
C GLU A 97 -13.82 -26.49 3.45
N HIS A 98 -13.31 -25.29 3.71
CA HIS A 98 -14.02 -24.02 3.56
C HIS A 98 -13.14 -23.01 2.82
N ASP A 99 -13.06 -23.12 1.50
CA ASP A 99 -12.17 -22.29 0.69
C ASP A 99 -12.84 -20.97 0.26
N TYR A 100 -12.94 -20.02 1.20
CA TYR A 100 -13.52 -18.70 0.92
C TYR A 100 -12.74 -17.90 -0.14
N LEU A 101 -11.49 -18.25 -0.45
CA LEU A 101 -10.79 -17.65 -1.59
C LEU A 101 -11.42 -18.06 -2.91
N THR A 102 -11.80 -19.33 -3.05
CA THR A 102 -12.38 -19.88 -4.29
C THR A 102 -13.88 -19.61 -4.37
N ASP A 103 -14.60 -19.83 -3.27
CA ASP A 103 -16.07 -19.83 -3.27
C ASP A 103 -16.68 -18.47 -2.89
N GLY A 104 -15.88 -17.60 -2.27
CA GLY A 104 -16.36 -16.39 -1.61
C GLY A 104 -16.99 -16.71 -0.24
N PHE A 105 -17.48 -15.68 0.43
CA PHE A 105 -18.09 -15.77 1.75
C PHE A 105 -19.19 -14.72 1.88
N TRP A 106 -20.33 -15.06 2.50
CA TRP A 106 -21.42 -14.12 2.79
C TRP A 106 -22.09 -14.51 4.09
N ALA A 107 -21.92 -13.70 5.14
CA ALA A 107 -22.66 -13.85 6.38
C ALA A 107 -24.13 -13.47 6.13
N MET A 108 -25.06 -14.38 6.44
CA MET A 108 -26.50 -14.16 6.30
C MET A 108 -27.13 -13.55 7.55
N SER A 109 -26.38 -13.50 8.65
CA SER A 109 -26.73 -12.80 9.88
C SER A 109 -25.50 -12.20 10.57
N ARG A 110 -25.70 -11.39 11.62
CA ARG A 110 -24.60 -10.77 12.39
C ARG A 110 -23.74 -11.82 13.12
N GLU A 111 -24.36 -12.91 13.55
CA GLU A 111 -23.71 -14.00 14.27
C GLU A 111 -22.75 -14.81 13.38
N GLU A 112 -22.99 -14.79 12.06
CA GLU A 112 -22.14 -15.46 11.07
C GLU A 112 -20.91 -14.64 10.67
N GLU A 113 -20.84 -13.35 11.03
CA GLU A 113 -19.70 -12.49 10.70
C GLU A 113 -18.42 -12.95 11.41
N LEU A 114 -17.35 -13.17 10.65
CA LEU A 114 -16.14 -13.87 11.11
C LEU A 114 -15.11 -12.91 11.72
N PRO A 115 -14.70 -13.06 13.00
CA PRO A 115 -13.71 -12.18 13.63
C PRO A 115 -12.32 -12.28 13.01
N CYS A 116 -11.79 -11.16 12.50
CA CYS A 116 -10.50 -11.12 11.80
C CYS A 116 -9.36 -10.70 12.73
N LYS A 117 -8.57 -11.67 13.17
CA LYS A 117 -7.51 -11.44 14.17
C LYS A 117 -6.42 -10.52 13.62
N GLY A 118 -6.20 -9.41 14.32
CA GLY A 118 -5.14 -8.44 14.02
C GLY A 118 -5.53 -7.40 12.98
N LEU A 119 -6.72 -7.50 12.39
CA LEU A 119 -7.27 -6.46 11.53
C LEU A 119 -7.75 -5.30 12.40
N THR A 120 -7.50 -4.08 11.94
CA THR A 120 -7.99 -2.87 12.61
C THR A 120 -8.56 -1.89 11.60
N VAL A 121 -9.49 -1.06 12.06
CA VAL A 121 -10.04 0.07 11.30
C VAL A 121 -9.80 1.34 12.10
N THR A 122 -9.19 2.34 11.48
CA THR A 122 -8.81 3.59 12.15
C THR A 122 -9.47 4.81 11.51
N TYR A 123 -10.21 5.56 12.33
CA TYR A 123 -10.78 6.85 11.98
C TYR A 123 -9.77 7.98 12.20
N ILE A 124 -9.88 9.03 11.39
CA ILE A 124 -9.19 10.30 11.60
C ILE A 124 -10.18 11.29 12.23
N ASP A 125 -10.09 11.46 13.54
CA ASP A 125 -11.01 12.34 14.28
C ASP A 125 -10.72 13.80 13.95
N ARG A 126 -9.44 14.21 13.99
CA ARG A 126 -8.98 15.58 13.74
C ARG A 126 -7.60 15.58 13.08
N ILE A 127 -7.34 16.61 12.28
CA ILE A 127 -6.01 16.92 11.70
C ILE A 127 -5.65 18.34 12.12
N LEU A 128 -4.50 18.50 12.78
CA LEU A 128 -4.02 19.78 13.28
C LEU A 128 -2.68 20.11 12.60
N ASP A 129 -2.56 21.31 12.04
CA ASP A 129 -1.25 21.85 11.70
C ASP A 129 -0.57 22.31 12.99
N VAL A 130 0.53 21.65 13.34
CA VAL A 130 1.32 21.92 14.56
C VAL A 130 2.73 22.35 14.20
N THR A 131 2.92 22.88 13.00
CA THR A 131 4.25 23.22 12.46
C THR A 131 5.01 24.17 13.37
N ASP A 132 4.37 25.22 13.85
CA ASP A 132 5.01 26.22 14.73
C ASP A 132 5.42 25.61 16.07
N TYR A 133 4.52 24.86 16.71
CA TYR A 133 4.80 24.16 17.96
C TYR A 133 5.99 23.20 17.82
N VAL A 134 6.03 22.39 16.75
CA VAL A 134 7.16 21.47 16.52
C VAL A 134 8.45 22.23 16.27
N ASN A 135 8.41 23.32 15.49
CA ASN A 135 9.59 24.15 15.25
C ASN A 135 10.12 24.82 16.53
N GLU A 136 9.26 25.16 17.49
CA GLU A 136 9.68 25.64 18.80
C GLU A 136 10.35 24.53 19.61
N GLN A 137 9.75 23.33 19.68
CA GLN A 137 10.35 22.20 20.39
C GLN A 137 11.72 21.80 19.81
N LEU A 138 11.86 21.84 18.47
CA LEU A 138 13.12 21.54 17.78
C LEU A 138 14.24 22.54 18.10
N LYS A 139 13.91 23.78 18.49
CA LYS A 139 14.91 24.79 18.91
C LYS A 139 15.36 24.58 20.35
N THR A 140 14.50 24.00 21.20
CA THR A 140 14.74 23.86 22.64
C THR A 140 15.32 22.51 23.03
N ASP A 141 14.92 21.44 22.33
CA ASP A 141 15.35 20.09 22.65
C ASP A 141 16.74 19.78 22.06
N ASP A 142 17.56 19.03 22.79
CA ASP A 142 18.83 18.52 22.28
C ASP A 142 18.62 17.67 21.02
N ASP A 143 19.37 17.98 19.95
CA ASP A 143 19.42 17.19 18.73
C ASP A 143 20.86 16.75 18.42
N PRO A 144 21.42 15.82 19.21
CA PRO A 144 22.83 15.41 19.08
C PRO A 144 23.14 14.82 17.70
N ASN A 145 22.13 14.39 16.94
CA ASN A 145 22.27 13.80 15.62
C ASN A 145 21.79 14.72 14.48
N GLY A 146 21.19 15.88 14.77
CA GLY A 146 20.60 16.77 13.77
C GLY A 146 19.45 16.15 12.97
N THR A 147 18.69 15.21 13.56
CA THR A 147 17.64 14.42 12.86
C THR A 147 16.29 14.41 13.55
N ASN A 148 16.12 15.15 14.65
CA ASN A 148 14.87 15.16 15.43
C ASN A 148 13.65 15.50 14.55
N TYR A 149 13.83 16.42 13.60
CA TYR A 149 12.80 16.91 12.68
C TYR A 149 12.18 15.84 11.75
N LEU A 150 12.76 14.64 11.64
CA LEU A 150 12.16 13.49 10.93
C LEU A 150 12.06 12.23 11.78
N SER A 151 12.57 12.26 13.02
CA SER A 151 12.64 11.08 13.88
C SER A 151 11.25 10.70 14.41
N PRO A 152 10.72 9.50 14.08
CA PRO A 152 9.41 9.07 14.57
C PRO A 152 9.36 8.99 16.10
N LYS A 153 10.48 8.63 16.74
CA LYS A 153 10.59 8.58 18.20
C LYS A 153 10.49 9.98 18.81
N TYR A 154 11.20 10.95 18.23
CA TYR A 154 11.15 12.33 18.70
C TYR A 154 9.76 12.94 18.49
N LEU A 155 9.21 12.81 17.28
CA LEU A 155 7.87 13.33 16.95
C LEU A 155 6.78 12.70 17.82
N LYS A 156 6.90 11.42 18.22
CA LYS A 156 6.01 10.84 19.21
C LYS A 156 6.10 11.55 20.57
N THR A 157 7.31 11.83 21.06
CA THR A 157 7.48 12.57 22.32
C THR A 157 6.86 13.96 22.24
N VAL A 158 7.05 14.66 21.12
CA VAL A 158 6.46 15.99 20.89
C VAL A 158 4.92 15.91 20.84
N ALA A 159 4.36 14.90 20.18
CA ALA A 159 2.91 14.64 20.19
C ALA A 159 2.38 14.40 21.60
N ASP A 160 3.08 13.61 22.42
CA ASP A 160 2.71 13.31 23.80
C ASP A 160 2.75 14.58 24.68
N ARG A 161 3.66 15.53 24.41
CA ARG A 161 3.70 16.84 25.08
C ARG A 161 2.55 17.75 24.64
N PHE A 162 2.29 17.84 23.34
CA PHE A 162 1.16 18.60 22.78
C PHE A 162 -0.19 18.10 23.31
N ALA A 163 -0.35 16.78 23.44
CA ALA A 163 -1.56 16.19 24.03
C ALA A 163 -1.83 16.71 25.44
N LYS A 164 -0.78 16.86 26.25
CA LYS A 164 -0.88 17.32 27.64
C LYS A 164 -1.18 18.82 27.71
N SER A 165 -0.57 19.64 26.85
CA SER A 165 -0.83 21.09 26.84
C SER A 165 -2.25 21.41 26.40
N GLU A 166 -2.77 20.68 25.42
CA GLU A 166 -4.12 20.89 24.86
C GLU A 166 -5.22 20.08 25.58
N GLY A 167 -4.88 19.32 26.62
CA GLY A 167 -5.86 18.49 27.35
C GLY A 167 -6.50 17.38 26.51
N ILE A 168 -5.81 16.86 25.49
CA ILE A 168 -6.33 15.79 24.62
C ILE A 168 -6.26 14.46 25.37
N ALA A 169 -7.43 13.95 25.77
CA ALA A 169 -7.55 12.65 26.43
C ALA A 169 -7.17 11.50 25.47
N LEU A 170 -6.16 10.72 25.86
CA LEU A 170 -5.72 9.51 25.16
C LEU A 170 -6.29 8.26 25.83
N THR A 171 -6.60 7.25 25.02
CA THR A 171 -7.05 5.93 25.50
C THR A 171 -6.31 4.84 24.72
N PRO A 172 -6.41 3.54 25.08
CA PRO A 172 -5.81 2.48 24.26
C PRO A 172 -6.25 2.50 22.79
N GLY A 173 -7.50 2.92 22.53
CA GLY A 173 -8.06 3.09 21.18
C GLY A 173 -7.88 4.48 20.57
N ARG A 174 -7.63 5.53 21.36
CA ARG A 174 -7.44 6.91 20.88
C ARG A 174 -5.99 7.36 20.99
N LYS A 175 -5.35 7.59 19.85
CA LYS A 175 -3.91 7.89 19.75
C LYS A 175 -3.64 9.12 18.90
N LEU A 176 -2.45 9.69 19.11
CA LEU A 176 -1.89 10.73 18.27
C LEU A 176 -0.84 10.16 17.33
N GLU A 177 -0.81 10.66 16.10
CA GLU A 177 0.29 10.44 15.18
C GLU A 177 0.77 11.79 14.64
N LEU A 178 1.96 12.22 15.05
CA LEU A 178 2.62 13.39 14.47
C LEU A 178 3.50 12.94 13.31
N LYS A 179 3.31 13.56 12.14
CA LYS A 179 4.08 13.26 10.94
C LYS A 179 4.69 14.53 10.35
N ALA A 180 5.90 14.36 9.82
CA ALA A 180 6.59 15.34 9.01
C ALA A 180 6.11 15.26 7.55
N PHE A 181 5.96 16.41 6.92
CA PHE A 181 5.55 16.60 5.53
C PHE A 181 6.55 17.50 4.83
N TYR A 182 6.59 17.41 3.49
CA TYR A 182 7.50 18.21 2.67
C TYR A 182 8.97 18.09 3.13
N GLY A 183 9.45 16.89 3.41
CA GLY A 183 10.82 16.69 3.92
C GLY A 183 11.09 17.28 5.32
N GLY A 184 10.04 17.52 6.12
CA GLY A 184 10.16 18.13 7.45
C GLY A 184 10.05 19.66 7.45
N ASN A 185 9.41 20.23 6.42
CA ASN A 185 9.08 21.66 6.36
C ASN A 185 7.69 21.98 6.94
N ARG A 186 6.79 21.00 7.09
CA ARG A 186 5.52 21.14 7.83
C ARG A 186 5.25 19.90 8.69
N TYR A 187 4.44 20.05 9.74
CA TYR A 187 4.07 18.98 10.66
C TYR A 187 2.58 18.97 10.94
N TYR A 188 1.97 17.79 10.77
CA TYR A 188 0.56 17.60 11.08
C TYR A 188 0.38 16.51 12.13
N LEU A 189 -0.47 16.80 13.10
CA LEU A 189 -0.88 15.90 14.15
C LEU A 189 -2.25 15.32 13.82
N PHE A 190 -2.32 13.99 13.76
CA PHE A 190 -3.55 13.26 13.52
C PHE A 190 -4.07 12.70 14.84
N VAL A 191 -5.27 13.09 15.23
CA VAL A 191 -6.02 12.45 16.31
C VAL A 191 -6.79 11.29 15.71
N LYS A 192 -6.56 10.08 16.23
CA LYS A 192 -7.09 8.84 15.66
C LYS A 192 -7.82 8.00 16.67
N THR A 193 -8.88 7.34 16.22
CA THR A 193 -9.58 6.30 16.97
C THR A 193 -9.51 4.98 16.20
N THR A 194 -8.94 3.94 16.82
CA THR A 194 -8.69 2.62 16.21
C THR A 194 -9.54 1.56 16.87
N TYR A 195 -10.36 0.86 16.07
CA TYR A 195 -11.15 -0.30 16.46
C TYR A 195 -10.43 -1.60 16.08
N SER A 196 -10.52 -2.61 16.94
CA SER A 196 -9.80 -3.89 16.80
C SER A 196 -10.70 -5.13 16.73
N ASP A 197 -12.01 -5.01 16.97
CA ASP A 197 -12.98 -6.06 16.65
C ASP A 197 -13.57 -5.77 15.28
N ILE A 198 -12.91 -6.29 14.24
CA ILE A 198 -13.34 -6.17 12.85
C ILE A 198 -13.71 -7.56 12.36
N ARG A 199 -14.91 -7.70 11.79
CA ARG A 199 -15.44 -8.99 11.34
C ARG A 199 -15.68 -8.99 9.85
N MET A 200 -15.34 -10.07 9.17
CA MET A 200 -15.63 -10.27 7.75
C MET A 200 -17.11 -10.55 7.57
N VAL A 201 -17.73 -9.80 6.65
CA VAL A 201 -19.18 -9.86 6.34
C VAL A 201 -19.41 -10.51 4.99
N GLY A 202 -18.63 -10.12 3.98
CA GLY A 202 -18.83 -10.62 2.63
C GLY A 202 -17.59 -10.48 1.76
N ALA A 203 -17.35 -11.44 0.88
CA ALA A 203 -16.36 -11.38 -0.16
C ALA A 203 -16.85 -12.19 -1.37
N PRO A 204 -16.78 -11.64 -2.60
CA PRO A 204 -17.01 -12.43 -3.79
C PRO A 204 -15.89 -13.50 -3.93
N PRO A 205 -16.13 -14.58 -4.70
CA PRO A 205 -15.07 -15.53 -5.04
C PRO A 205 -13.91 -14.82 -5.75
N SER A 206 -12.70 -15.36 -5.64
CA SER A 206 -11.52 -14.79 -6.30
C SER A 206 -11.68 -14.64 -7.83
N SER A 207 -12.45 -15.53 -8.47
CA SER A 207 -12.81 -15.43 -9.89
C SER A 207 -13.63 -14.18 -10.25
N ILE A 208 -14.14 -13.44 -9.26
CA ILE A 208 -14.75 -12.11 -9.42
C ILE A 208 -13.85 -11.06 -8.78
N GLY A 209 -13.46 -11.27 -7.52
CA GLY A 209 -12.69 -10.33 -6.69
C GLY A 209 -11.28 -10.04 -7.19
N LYS A 210 -10.70 -10.92 -8.02
CA LYS A 210 -9.40 -10.78 -8.66
C LYS A 210 -9.38 -11.37 -10.07
N PHE A 211 -10.51 -11.30 -10.80
CA PHE A 211 -10.60 -11.74 -12.20
C PHE A 211 -9.48 -11.14 -13.04
N GLY A 212 -8.79 -12.01 -13.80
CA GLY A 212 -7.59 -11.73 -14.60
C GLY A 212 -6.28 -11.65 -13.80
N ALA A 213 -6.33 -11.78 -12.46
CA ALA A 213 -5.21 -11.85 -11.52
C ALA A 213 -3.93 -11.12 -11.97
N ASP A 214 -2.84 -11.83 -12.24
CA ASP A 214 -1.55 -11.23 -12.56
C ASP A 214 -1.53 -10.62 -13.98
N THR A 215 -2.25 -11.23 -14.93
CA THR A 215 -2.34 -10.76 -16.33
C THR A 215 -3.01 -9.40 -16.43
N ASP A 216 -4.12 -9.21 -15.74
CA ASP A 216 -4.87 -7.96 -15.74
C ASP A 216 -4.37 -6.97 -14.68
N ASN A 217 -3.60 -7.37 -13.66
CA ASN A 217 -3.10 -6.44 -12.61
C ASN A 217 -2.39 -5.21 -13.22
N TRP A 218 -2.62 -4.01 -12.71
CA TRP A 218 -2.17 -2.73 -13.29
C TRP A 218 -2.59 -2.45 -14.75
N MET A 219 -3.49 -3.22 -15.36
CA MET A 219 -3.96 -2.99 -16.73
C MET A 219 -5.33 -2.31 -16.78
N TRP A 220 -5.57 -1.57 -17.86
CA TRP A 220 -6.91 -1.17 -18.32
C TRP A 220 -7.02 -1.56 -19.81
N PRO A 221 -8.16 -2.05 -20.33
CA PRO A 221 -9.46 -2.29 -19.66
C PRO A 221 -9.46 -3.37 -18.57
N ARG A 222 -10.24 -3.17 -17.51
CA ARG A 222 -10.33 -4.08 -16.34
C ARG A 222 -11.76 -4.56 -16.10
N HIS A 223 -11.93 -5.81 -15.67
CA HIS A 223 -13.24 -6.43 -15.45
C HIS A 223 -13.31 -7.15 -14.08
N THR A 224 -12.75 -6.53 -13.05
CA THR A 224 -12.58 -7.13 -11.73
C THR A 224 -13.58 -6.52 -10.73
N GLY A 225 -14.37 -7.36 -10.06
CA GLY A 225 -15.23 -6.95 -8.95
C GLY A 225 -14.45 -6.90 -7.64
N ASP A 226 -13.41 -6.06 -7.57
CA ASP A 226 -12.44 -6.02 -6.48
C ASP A 226 -13.02 -5.34 -5.22
N PHE A 227 -13.87 -6.06 -4.50
CA PHE A 227 -14.45 -5.60 -3.24
C PHE A 227 -14.57 -6.69 -2.18
N SER A 228 -14.60 -6.29 -0.92
CA SER A 228 -14.97 -7.11 0.23
C SER A 228 -15.57 -6.22 1.32
N MET A 229 -16.32 -6.84 2.23
CA MET A 229 -17.14 -6.18 3.23
C MET A 229 -16.78 -6.67 4.62
N PHE A 230 -16.62 -5.72 5.53
CA PHE A 230 -16.31 -5.96 6.94
C PHE A 230 -17.25 -5.13 7.81
N ARG A 231 -17.32 -5.44 9.10
CA ARG A 231 -18.07 -4.65 10.07
C ARG A 231 -17.24 -4.31 11.27
N ILE A 232 -17.38 -3.07 11.73
CA ILE A 232 -16.72 -2.58 12.93
C ILE A 232 -17.61 -2.91 14.14
N TYR A 233 -17.03 -3.60 15.12
CA TYR A 233 -17.66 -3.86 16.40
C TYR A 233 -17.00 -3.03 17.51
N ALA A 234 -17.80 -2.70 18.51
CA ALA A 234 -17.41 -1.88 19.64
C ALA A 234 -18.04 -2.41 20.93
N ASP A 235 -17.62 -1.89 22.08
CA ASP A 235 -18.36 -2.12 23.32
C ASP A 235 -19.74 -1.45 23.27
N LYS A 236 -20.55 -1.68 24.32
CA LYS A 236 -21.92 -1.15 24.42
C LYS A 236 -21.99 0.38 24.45
N ASP A 237 -20.89 1.07 24.75
CA ASP A 237 -20.79 2.53 24.72
C ASP A 237 -20.31 3.06 23.35
N GLY A 238 -20.07 2.16 22.38
CA GLY A 238 -19.50 2.50 21.08
C GLY A 238 -17.99 2.81 21.13
N LYS A 239 -17.27 2.42 22.19
CA LYS A 239 -15.82 2.64 22.30
C LYS A 239 -15.03 1.47 21.71
N PRO A 240 -13.79 1.71 21.25
CA PRO A 240 -12.92 0.64 20.78
C PRO A 240 -12.68 -0.45 21.83
N ALA A 241 -12.96 -1.69 21.45
CA ALA A 241 -12.72 -2.86 22.26
C ALA A 241 -11.96 -3.93 21.49
N ALA A 242 -11.25 -4.81 22.22
CA ALA A 242 -10.81 -6.08 21.66
C ALA A 242 -12.03 -6.96 21.36
N TYR A 243 -11.84 -7.99 20.54
CA TYR A 243 -12.90 -8.95 20.24
C TYR A 243 -13.55 -9.50 21.51
N SER A 244 -14.88 -9.41 21.54
CA SER A 244 -15.76 -10.06 22.52
C SER A 244 -17.04 -10.49 21.82
N LYS A 245 -17.63 -11.59 22.28
CA LYS A 245 -18.95 -12.02 21.81
C LYS A 245 -20.05 -11.02 22.17
N ASP A 246 -19.84 -10.22 23.20
CA ASP A 246 -20.80 -9.21 23.68
C ASP A 246 -20.67 -7.84 22.98
N ASN A 247 -19.64 -7.68 22.14
CA ASN A 247 -19.50 -6.46 21.35
C ASN A 247 -20.64 -6.35 20.34
N VAL A 248 -21.05 -5.13 20.03
CA VAL A 248 -22.16 -4.83 19.11
C VAL A 248 -21.66 -4.09 17.87
N PRO A 249 -22.38 -4.14 16.73
CA PRO A 249 -22.10 -3.30 15.58
C PRO A 249 -21.98 -1.82 15.97
N LEU A 250 -20.90 -1.18 15.53
CA LEU A 250 -20.64 0.23 15.84
C LEU A 250 -21.73 1.10 15.19
N LYS A 251 -22.47 1.85 16.00
CA LYS A 251 -23.34 2.94 15.51
C LYS A 251 -22.46 4.13 15.12
N VAL A 252 -22.34 4.36 13.82
CA VAL A 252 -21.41 5.37 13.28
C VAL A 252 -22.02 6.76 13.26
N LYS A 253 -21.17 7.79 13.28
CA LYS A 253 -21.58 9.21 13.18
C LYS A 253 -21.98 9.60 11.77
N LYS A 254 -21.37 8.93 10.77
CA LYS A 254 -21.54 9.19 9.35
C LYS A 254 -21.31 7.89 8.59
N HIS A 255 -22.14 7.66 7.59
CA HIS A 255 -21.91 6.68 6.52
C HIS A 255 -22.18 7.34 5.18
N LEU A 256 -21.67 6.73 4.11
CA LEU A 256 -21.81 7.23 2.75
C LEU A 256 -23.19 6.90 2.19
N THR A 257 -23.74 7.85 1.46
CA THR A 257 -24.90 7.62 0.58
C THR A 257 -24.40 7.08 -0.75
N ILE A 258 -25.03 6.03 -1.25
CA ILE A 258 -24.69 5.38 -2.52
C ILE A 258 -25.62 5.89 -3.62
N SER A 259 -25.07 6.20 -4.79
CA SER A 259 -25.84 6.64 -5.96
C SER A 259 -25.92 5.55 -7.03
N LEU A 260 -27.13 5.29 -7.54
CA LEU A 260 -27.36 4.43 -8.71
C LEU A 260 -27.45 5.20 -10.04
N ASP A 261 -27.33 6.53 -10.01
CA ASP A 261 -27.45 7.39 -11.20
C ASP A 261 -26.36 7.12 -12.26
N GLY A 262 -25.28 6.43 -11.86
CA GLY A 262 -24.11 6.18 -12.70
C GLY A 262 -23.26 7.43 -12.90
N TYR A 263 -22.52 7.45 -14.01
CA TYR A 263 -21.61 8.53 -14.39
C TYR A 263 -21.48 8.60 -15.91
N ARG A 264 -20.95 9.72 -16.40
CA ARG A 264 -20.71 10.02 -17.81
C ARG A 264 -19.30 10.56 -18.00
N GLU A 265 -18.80 10.49 -19.23
CA GLU A 265 -17.54 11.16 -19.59
C GLU A 265 -17.60 12.66 -19.22
N GLY A 266 -16.60 13.13 -18.50
CA GLY A 266 -16.48 14.51 -18.03
C GLY A 266 -17.10 14.79 -16.66
N ASP A 267 -17.83 13.85 -16.05
CA ASP A 267 -18.40 14.05 -14.72
C ASP A 267 -17.28 14.25 -13.67
N PHE A 268 -17.47 15.24 -12.81
CA PHE A 268 -16.57 15.51 -11.69
C PHE A 268 -16.54 14.36 -10.69
N THR A 269 -15.34 14.03 -10.23
CA THR A 269 -15.11 13.03 -9.19
C THR A 269 -14.03 13.46 -8.22
N PHE A 270 -14.12 12.98 -6.98
CA PHE A 270 -13.02 13.07 -6.04
C PHE A 270 -12.88 11.78 -5.23
N VAL A 271 -11.67 11.53 -4.76
CA VAL A 271 -11.29 10.32 -4.02
C VAL A 271 -10.60 10.74 -2.73
N MET A 272 -10.99 10.11 -1.62
CA MET A 272 -10.33 10.28 -0.33
C MET A 272 -9.74 8.96 0.14
N GLY A 273 -8.53 8.97 0.67
CA GLY A 273 -7.92 7.76 1.20
C GLY A 273 -6.55 7.95 1.80
N PHE A 274 -5.83 6.84 2.00
CA PHE A 274 -4.57 6.78 2.72
C PHE A 274 -3.40 6.41 1.79
N PRO A 275 -3.05 7.26 0.80
CA PRO A 275 -1.92 6.99 -0.09
C PRO A 275 -0.66 6.70 0.71
N GLY A 276 -0.01 5.60 0.39
CA GLY A 276 1.11 5.04 1.12
C GLY A 276 2.36 5.89 0.97
N ARG A 277 3.00 5.83 -0.21
CA ARG A 277 4.24 6.57 -0.50
C ARG A 277 4.33 6.94 -1.97
N ASN A 278 4.84 8.13 -2.23
CA ASN A 278 5.34 8.58 -3.51
C ASN A 278 6.60 9.45 -3.26
N TRP A 279 7.24 9.91 -4.32
CA TRP A 279 8.54 10.58 -4.29
C TRP A 279 8.61 11.67 -5.37
N ARG A 280 7.68 12.63 -5.31
CA ARG A 280 7.50 13.68 -6.33
C ARG A 280 8.65 14.65 -6.39
N TYR A 281 9.35 14.83 -5.27
CA TYR A 281 10.45 15.78 -5.14
C TYR A 281 11.85 15.20 -5.43
N MET A 282 11.95 13.93 -5.84
CA MET A 282 13.22 13.31 -6.24
C MET A 282 13.90 14.05 -7.39
N ILE A 283 15.22 14.15 -7.31
CA ILE A 283 16.07 14.54 -8.46
C ILE A 283 16.29 13.35 -9.41
N SER A 284 16.78 13.62 -10.62
CA SER A 284 17.06 12.65 -11.67
C SER A 284 17.94 11.50 -11.20
N ASP A 285 18.94 11.79 -10.39
CA ASP A 285 19.92 10.82 -9.90
C ASP A 285 19.28 9.83 -8.92
N GLU A 286 18.32 10.29 -8.10
CA GLU A 286 17.54 9.43 -7.19
C GLU A 286 16.56 8.54 -7.95
N VAL A 287 15.94 9.09 -9.01
CA VAL A 287 15.08 8.29 -9.90
C VAL A 287 15.90 7.18 -10.57
N GLU A 288 17.08 7.51 -11.11
CA GLU A 288 17.98 6.53 -11.70
C GLU A 288 18.45 5.48 -10.68
N GLU A 289 18.84 5.89 -9.47
CA GLU A 289 19.21 4.98 -8.38
C GLU A 289 18.08 3.97 -8.10
N ARG A 290 16.83 4.44 -7.99
CA ARG A 290 15.68 3.55 -7.77
C ARG A 290 15.50 2.56 -8.92
N MET A 291 15.58 3.02 -10.17
CA MET A 291 15.44 2.18 -11.37
C MET A 291 16.46 1.04 -11.36
N GLN A 292 17.72 1.36 -11.03
CA GLN A 292 18.87 0.45 -11.10
C GLN A 292 19.07 -0.42 -9.84
N THR A 293 18.41 -0.10 -8.73
CA THR A 293 18.55 -0.85 -7.47
C THR A 293 17.24 -1.53 -7.09
N THR A 294 16.30 -0.78 -6.50
CA THR A 294 15.05 -1.30 -5.92
C THR A 294 14.17 -1.94 -6.98
N ASN A 295 13.89 -1.24 -8.08
CA ASN A 295 13.01 -1.76 -9.12
C ASN A 295 13.67 -2.94 -9.86
N PHE A 296 14.99 -2.84 -10.11
CA PHE A 296 15.77 -3.92 -10.71
C PHE A 296 15.69 -5.22 -9.88
N MET A 297 15.96 -5.16 -8.58
CA MET A 297 15.90 -6.33 -7.71
C MET A 297 14.48 -6.89 -7.59
N ARG A 298 13.47 -6.02 -7.44
CA ARG A 298 12.07 -6.46 -7.41
C ARG A 298 11.65 -7.18 -8.68
N HIS A 299 12.04 -6.67 -9.84
CA HIS A 299 11.75 -7.33 -11.11
C HIS A 299 12.40 -8.71 -11.14
N HIS A 300 13.72 -8.78 -11.04
CA HIS A 300 14.43 -10.01 -11.37
C HIS A 300 14.40 -11.08 -10.27
N VAL A 301 14.42 -10.69 -8.99
CA VAL A 301 14.39 -11.65 -7.88
C VAL A 301 12.98 -12.21 -7.68
N ARG A 302 11.95 -11.35 -7.74
CA ARG A 302 10.58 -11.82 -7.55
C ARG A 302 10.07 -12.63 -8.73
N ASP A 303 10.55 -12.40 -9.95
CA ASP A 303 10.23 -13.26 -11.11
C ASP A 303 10.58 -14.73 -10.81
N VAL A 304 11.80 -14.98 -10.32
CA VAL A 304 12.27 -16.32 -9.94
C VAL A 304 11.41 -16.91 -8.81
N ARG A 305 11.15 -16.11 -7.76
CA ARG A 305 10.35 -16.56 -6.60
C ARG A 305 8.94 -16.96 -7.02
N GLN A 306 8.27 -16.12 -7.81
CA GLN A 306 6.89 -16.34 -8.22
C GLN A 306 6.76 -17.58 -9.10
N LYS A 307 7.66 -17.77 -10.07
CA LYS A 307 7.68 -18.98 -10.90
C LYS A 307 7.82 -20.26 -10.07
N ALA A 308 8.73 -20.26 -9.10
CA ALA A 308 8.92 -21.41 -8.21
C ALA A 308 7.68 -21.66 -7.34
N LEU A 309 7.10 -20.60 -6.76
CA LEU A 309 5.97 -20.71 -5.85
C LEU A 309 4.66 -21.08 -6.57
N MET A 310 4.36 -20.46 -7.71
CA MET A 310 3.17 -20.73 -8.51
C MET A 310 3.11 -22.19 -8.96
N LYS A 311 4.26 -22.76 -9.38
CA LYS A 311 4.34 -24.18 -9.73
C LYS A 311 3.87 -25.09 -8.59
N GLN A 312 4.15 -24.74 -7.34
CA GLN A 312 3.70 -25.51 -6.18
C GLN A 312 2.23 -25.23 -5.83
N MET A 313 1.81 -23.96 -5.90
CA MET A 313 0.43 -23.57 -5.63
C MET A 313 -0.59 -24.21 -6.60
N LEU A 314 -0.21 -24.43 -7.86
CA LEU A 314 -1.09 -25.09 -8.83
C LEU A 314 -1.22 -26.61 -8.62
N GLN A 315 -0.41 -27.21 -7.75
CA GLN A 315 -0.39 -28.66 -7.52
C GLN A 315 -1.16 -29.09 -6.26
N ASP A 316 -1.36 -28.17 -5.31
CA ASP A 316 -1.93 -28.47 -3.99
C ASP A 316 -2.70 -27.27 -3.45
N ASP A 317 -3.99 -27.46 -3.15
CA ASP A 317 -4.88 -26.42 -2.64
C ASP A 317 -4.47 -25.89 -1.27
N ALA A 318 -3.94 -26.74 -0.38
CA ALA A 318 -3.48 -26.29 0.93
C ALA A 318 -2.25 -25.36 0.79
N VAL A 319 -1.37 -25.65 -0.19
CA VAL A 319 -0.25 -24.78 -0.56
C VAL A 319 -0.78 -23.47 -1.17
N ARG A 320 -1.71 -23.55 -2.13
CA ARG A 320 -2.36 -22.38 -2.75
C ARG A 320 -2.95 -21.46 -1.69
N ILE A 321 -3.77 -21.99 -0.78
CA ILE A 321 -4.42 -21.22 0.29
C ILE A 321 -3.38 -20.59 1.21
N HIS A 322 -2.35 -21.32 1.63
CA HIS A 322 -1.33 -20.79 2.53
C HIS A 322 -0.52 -19.65 1.91
N TYR A 323 -0.13 -19.78 0.64
CA TYR A 323 0.72 -18.80 -0.03
C TYR A 323 -0.04 -17.72 -0.79
N ALA A 324 -1.36 -17.84 -0.95
CA ALA A 324 -2.20 -16.93 -1.73
C ALA A 324 -1.89 -15.44 -1.48
N SER A 325 -1.98 -14.98 -0.23
CA SER A 325 -1.75 -13.56 0.11
C SER A 325 -0.29 -13.13 -0.09
N LYS A 326 0.67 -14.00 0.27
CA LYS A 326 2.11 -13.71 0.09
C LYS A 326 2.52 -13.66 -1.37
N TYR A 327 1.94 -14.52 -2.21
CA TYR A 327 2.14 -14.51 -3.65
C TYR A 327 1.58 -13.22 -4.26
N ALA A 328 0.31 -12.91 -4.01
CA ALA A 328 -0.36 -11.73 -4.56
C ALA A 328 0.36 -10.41 -4.19
N SER A 329 0.79 -10.25 -2.93
CA SER A 329 1.57 -9.09 -2.50
C SER A 329 2.92 -8.99 -3.22
N SER A 330 3.57 -10.13 -3.48
CA SER A 330 4.85 -10.18 -4.18
C SER A 330 4.69 -9.83 -5.67
N ALA A 331 3.70 -10.44 -6.33
CA ALA A 331 3.36 -10.25 -7.73
C ALA A 331 2.94 -8.81 -8.05
N ASN A 332 2.17 -8.20 -7.14
CA ASN A 332 1.73 -6.82 -7.29
C ASN A 332 2.90 -5.84 -7.47
N TYR A 333 3.88 -5.89 -6.57
CA TYR A 333 5.05 -5.01 -6.64
C TYR A 333 6.09 -5.46 -7.66
N TRP A 334 6.07 -6.72 -8.10
CA TRP A 334 6.88 -7.19 -9.23
C TRP A 334 6.43 -6.51 -10.53
N LYS A 335 5.14 -6.60 -10.86
CA LYS A 335 4.59 -5.96 -12.07
C LYS A 335 4.66 -4.44 -12.01
N ASN A 336 4.47 -3.85 -10.82
CA ASN A 336 4.67 -2.42 -10.58
C ASN A 336 6.10 -1.97 -10.92
N ALA A 337 7.13 -2.71 -10.49
CA ALA A 337 8.52 -2.35 -10.75
C ALA A 337 8.87 -2.39 -12.25
N ILE A 338 8.32 -3.36 -13.00
CA ILE A 338 8.46 -3.47 -14.45
C ILE A 338 7.84 -2.25 -15.13
N GLY A 339 6.53 -2.04 -14.94
CA GLY A 339 5.82 -0.98 -15.65
C GLY A 339 6.24 0.43 -15.21
N MET A 340 6.69 0.61 -13.96
CA MET A 340 7.30 1.87 -13.53
C MET A 340 8.59 2.14 -14.31
N ASN A 341 9.52 1.19 -14.41
CA ASN A 341 10.77 1.39 -15.14
C ASN A 341 10.53 1.64 -16.65
N GLU A 342 9.66 0.86 -17.27
CA GLU A 342 9.27 1.05 -18.67
C GLU A 342 8.64 2.42 -18.91
N GLY A 343 7.71 2.83 -18.04
CA GLY A 343 7.06 4.13 -18.09
C GLY A 343 8.05 5.28 -17.90
N LEU A 344 9.00 5.18 -16.95
CA LEU A 344 10.02 6.20 -16.70
C LEU A 344 10.88 6.47 -17.95
N VAL A 345 11.23 5.41 -18.69
CA VAL A 345 11.96 5.50 -19.96
C VAL A 345 11.08 6.08 -21.07
N ARG A 346 9.90 5.48 -21.30
CA ARG A 346 8.96 5.89 -22.36
C ARG A 346 8.58 7.38 -22.25
N LEU A 347 8.34 7.86 -21.04
CA LEU A 347 7.89 9.23 -20.76
C LEU A 347 9.04 10.22 -20.54
N LYS A 348 10.30 9.81 -20.77
CA LYS A 348 11.51 10.63 -20.58
C LYS A 348 11.51 11.37 -19.23
N VAL A 349 11.18 10.65 -18.16
CA VAL A 349 10.99 11.27 -16.83
C VAL A 349 12.29 11.87 -16.30
N LEU A 350 13.43 11.24 -16.57
CA LEU A 350 14.74 11.79 -16.19
C LEU A 350 14.99 13.16 -16.81
N ASP A 351 14.60 13.38 -18.07
CA ASP A 351 14.75 14.68 -18.74
C ASP A 351 13.83 15.74 -18.13
N THR A 352 12.60 15.34 -17.79
CA THR A 352 11.66 16.22 -17.08
C THR A 352 12.20 16.62 -15.71
N LYS A 353 12.79 15.69 -14.95
CA LYS A 353 13.41 15.99 -13.65
C LYS A 353 14.62 16.92 -13.78
N ARG A 354 15.49 16.69 -14.76
CA ARG A 354 16.62 17.58 -15.06
C ARG A 354 16.17 19.00 -15.38
N ALA A 355 15.10 19.17 -16.16
CA ALA A 355 14.54 20.49 -16.46
C ALA A 355 13.98 21.19 -15.20
N GLN A 356 13.26 20.45 -14.35
CA GLN A 356 12.76 20.96 -13.06
C GLN A 356 13.90 21.37 -12.13
N GLN A 357 14.97 20.57 -12.08
CA GLN A 357 16.17 20.89 -11.32
C GLN A 357 16.80 22.19 -11.80
N GLU A 358 17.04 22.31 -13.11
CA GLU A 358 17.65 23.51 -13.67
C GLU A 358 16.82 24.76 -13.41
N ALA A 359 15.48 24.67 -13.48
CA ALA A 359 14.59 25.77 -13.13
C ALA A 359 14.79 26.25 -11.68
N LEU A 360 14.90 25.33 -10.72
CA LEU A 360 15.16 25.69 -9.31
C LEU A 360 16.56 26.28 -9.12
N LEU A 361 17.57 25.71 -9.77
CA LEU A 361 18.95 26.21 -9.69
C LEU A 361 19.07 27.62 -10.31
N ALA A 362 18.41 27.86 -11.44
CA ALA A 362 18.34 29.19 -12.08
C ALA A 362 17.64 30.21 -11.17
N ARG A 363 16.55 29.82 -10.52
CA ARG A 363 15.89 30.64 -9.49
C ARG A 363 16.85 30.99 -8.36
N GLY A 364 17.57 30.00 -7.80
CA GLY A 364 18.59 30.24 -6.77
C GLY A 364 19.61 31.28 -7.19
N ARG A 365 20.18 31.15 -8.41
CA ARG A 365 21.11 32.14 -8.98
C ARG A 365 20.49 33.54 -9.09
N SER A 366 19.25 33.64 -9.55
CA SER A 366 18.55 34.94 -9.69
C SER A 366 18.27 35.63 -8.35
N LEU A 367 18.12 34.86 -7.28
CA LEU A 367 17.89 35.33 -5.92
C LEU A 367 19.19 35.48 -5.12
N ASN A 368 20.34 35.19 -5.73
CA ASN A 368 21.63 35.07 -5.05
C ASN A 368 21.61 34.10 -3.85
N ASP A 369 20.80 33.04 -3.95
CA ASP A 369 20.67 31.96 -2.98
C ASP A 369 21.39 30.70 -3.49
N ASN A 370 22.53 30.40 -2.87
CA ASN A 370 23.35 29.23 -3.21
C ASN A 370 22.91 27.94 -2.49
N SER A 371 21.93 28.01 -1.59
CA SER A 371 21.51 26.85 -0.78
C SER A 371 20.93 25.72 -1.63
N TYR A 372 20.20 26.04 -2.71
CA TYR A 372 19.63 25.05 -3.61
C TYR A 372 20.70 24.30 -4.42
N GLN A 373 21.76 25.01 -4.85
CA GLN A 373 22.89 24.41 -5.55
C GLN A 373 23.66 23.46 -4.63
N GLN A 374 23.94 23.90 -3.40
CA GLN A 374 24.60 23.06 -2.39
C GLN A 374 23.79 21.80 -2.06
N ALA A 375 22.48 21.94 -1.86
CA ALA A 375 21.59 20.81 -1.61
C ALA A 375 21.59 19.82 -2.79
N PHE A 376 21.48 20.31 -4.03
CA PHE A 376 21.51 19.48 -5.24
C PHE A 376 22.82 18.70 -5.37
N ASP A 377 23.96 19.37 -5.27
CA ASP A 377 25.28 18.73 -5.40
C ASP A 377 25.51 17.71 -4.30
N GLN A 378 25.06 18.00 -3.08
CA GLN A 378 25.14 17.09 -1.95
C GLN A 378 24.27 15.83 -2.16
N ILE A 379 23.01 15.98 -2.57
CA ILE A 379 22.12 14.84 -2.86
C ILE A 379 22.75 13.96 -3.95
N ARG A 380 23.22 14.56 -5.04
CA ARG A 380 23.87 13.83 -6.14
C ARG A 380 25.09 13.05 -5.68
N ALA A 381 25.97 13.67 -4.89
CA ALA A 381 27.16 13.01 -4.36
C ALA A 381 26.80 11.82 -3.45
N ILE A 382 25.80 12.00 -2.58
CA ILE A 382 25.31 10.96 -1.67
C ILE A 382 24.74 9.76 -2.44
N VAL A 383 23.87 10.02 -3.43
CA VAL A 383 23.27 8.98 -4.27
C VAL A 383 24.37 8.19 -4.99
N LYS A 384 25.35 8.86 -5.57
CA LYS A 384 26.49 8.21 -6.23
C LYS A 384 27.27 7.31 -5.28
N GLN A 385 27.53 7.78 -4.05
CA GLN A 385 28.30 7.04 -3.05
C GLN A 385 27.54 5.81 -2.52
N ARG A 386 26.25 5.94 -2.21
CA ARG A 386 25.48 4.88 -1.54
C ARG A 386 24.96 3.78 -2.49
N ARG A 387 24.86 4.06 -3.79
CA ARG A 387 24.25 3.16 -4.79
C ARG A 387 24.75 1.71 -4.73
N PRO A 388 26.05 1.40 -4.63
CA PRO A 388 26.52 0.01 -4.55
C PRO A 388 26.03 -0.72 -3.29
N ALA A 389 26.09 -0.07 -2.13
CA ALA A 389 25.61 -0.62 -0.88
C ALA A 389 24.08 -0.80 -0.89
N LEU A 390 23.35 0.15 -1.49
CA LEU A 390 21.90 0.04 -1.67
C LEU A 390 21.53 -1.13 -2.59
N TYR A 391 22.23 -1.30 -3.72
CA TYR A 391 22.03 -2.44 -4.63
C TYR A 391 22.19 -3.78 -3.89
N HIS A 392 23.27 -3.92 -3.12
CA HIS A 392 23.52 -5.13 -2.33
C HIS A 392 22.46 -5.32 -1.24
N GLN A 393 22.09 -4.26 -0.53
CA GLN A 393 21.01 -4.30 0.46
C GLN A 393 19.69 -4.76 -0.15
N GLN A 394 19.31 -4.25 -1.34
CA GLN A 394 18.09 -4.67 -2.04
C GLN A 394 18.17 -6.14 -2.48
N ALA A 395 19.35 -6.65 -2.87
CA ALA A 395 19.51 -8.07 -3.17
C ALA A 395 19.29 -8.96 -1.94
N ILE A 396 19.84 -8.57 -0.78
CA ILE A 396 19.61 -9.28 0.49
C ILE A 396 18.13 -9.20 0.87
N GLN A 397 17.52 -8.01 0.78
CA GLN A 397 16.14 -7.78 1.19
C GLN A 397 15.14 -8.57 0.32
N GLU A 398 15.29 -8.56 -1.00
CA GLU A 398 14.37 -9.22 -1.91
C GLU A 398 14.62 -10.75 -1.93
N ALA A 399 15.87 -11.21 -1.99
CA ALA A 399 16.16 -12.64 -2.13
C ALA A 399 16.12 -13.39 -0.79
N LEU A 400 16.64 -12.80 0.29
CA LEU A 400 16.93 -13.53 1.53
C LEU A 400 16.01 -13.16 2.71
N VAL A 401 15.47 -11.93 2.74
CA VAL A 401 14.55 -11.49 3.80
C VAL A 401 13.09 -11.69 3.40
N THR A 402 12.73 -11.21 2.21
CA THR A 402 11.36 -11.29 1.68
C THR A 402 11.12 -12.61 0.96
N GLY A 403 12.16 -13.15 0.30
CA GLY A 403 12.07 -14.37 -0.48
C GLY A 403 11.98 -15.67 0.33
N LEU A 404 12.47 -15.68 1.57
CA LEU A 404 12.61 -16.89 2.40
C LEU A 404 11.74 -16.79 3.67
N ASP A 405 10.59 -17.46 3.69
CA ASP A 405 9.73 -17.43 4.88
C ASP A 405 10.33 -18.24 6.02
N PHE A 406 11.01 -19.37 5.71
CA PHE A 406 11.74 -20.16 6.71
C PHE A 406 12.86 -19.37 7.42
N MET A 407 13.32 -18.23 6.88
CA MET A 407 14.33 -17.38 7.55
C MET A 407 13.76 -16.49 8.66
N ARG A 408 12.48 -16.64 8.98
CA ARG A 408 11.82 -16.02 10.15
C ARG A 408 11.92 -16.88 11.41
N ILE A 409 13.02 -17.63 11.55
CA ILE A 409 13.29 -18.46 12.73
C ILE A 409 13.23 -17.63 14.04
N PRO A 410 12.79 -18.22 15.15
CA PRO A 410 12.83 -17.59 16.46
C PRO A 410 14.23 -17.15 16.90
N SER A 411 14.31 -16.03 17.63
CA SER A 411 15.57 -15.59 18.24
C SER A 411 16.02 -16.54 19.33
N THR A 412 17.29 -16.98 19.26
CA THR A 412 17.94 -17.82 20.28
C THR A 412 18.71 -17.00 21.32
N ALA A 413 18.73 -15.67 21.21
CA ALA A 413 19.58 -14.79 22.02
C ALA A 413 19.32 -14.92 23.53
N GLY A 414 18.05 -15.02 23.94
CA GLY A 414 17.69 -15.22 25.35
C GLY A 414 18.21 -16.54 25.92
N LEU A 415 18.10 -17.62 25.14
CA LEU A 415 18.62 -18.93 25.54
C LEU A 415 20.15 -18.96 25.57
N VAL A 416 20.81 -18.30 24.61
CA VAL A 416 22.27 -18.12 24.59
C VAL A 416 22.75 -17.39 25.85
N SER A 417 22.09 -16.30 26.23
CA SER A 417 22.42 -15.54 27.44
C SER A 417 22.26 -16.40 28.70
N ALA A 418 21.14 -17.11 28.84
CA ALA A 418 20.89 -17.98 29.98
C ALA A 418 21.90 -19.15 30.08
N LEU A 419 22.27 -19.75 28.95
CA LEU A 419 23.28 -20.82 28.90
C LEU A 419 24.68 -20.32 29.28
N LYS A 420 25.08 -19.12 28.85
CA LYS A 420 26.35 -18.49 29.24
C LYS A 420 26.40 -18.22 30.74
N ASN A 421 25.31 -17.74 31.31
CA ASN A 421 25.20 -17.42 32.73
C ASN A 421 25.01 -18.67 33.62
N LYS A 422 24.76 -19.85 33.03
CA LYS A 422 24.52 -21.13 33.73
C LYS A 422 23.37 -21.08 34.75
N ASP A 423 22.45 -20.14 34.62
CA ASP A 423 21.29 -19.99 35.51
C ASP A 423 20.17 -20.95 35.08
N LYS A 424 19.90 -21.96 35.90
CA LYS A 424 18.88 -22.99 35.62
C LYS A 424 17.47 -22.42 35.47
N LYS A 425 17.09 -21.38 36.24
CA LYS A 425 15.76 -20.77 36.16
C LYS A 425 15.61 -19.98 34.86
N GLN A 426 16.62 -19.19 34.51
CA GLN A 426 16.62 -18.45 33.24
C GLN A 426 16.64 -19.39 32.04
N ILE A 427 17.38 -20.50 32.11
CA ILE A 427 17.40 -21.52 31.05
C ILE A 427 16.00 -22.11 30.87
N ALA A 428 15.30 -22.47 31.95
CA ALA A 428 13.94 -23.00 31.87
C ALA A 428 12.97 -21.98 31.22
N ALA A 429 12.97 -20.73 31.70
CA ALA A 429 12.13 -19.68 31.13
C ALA A 429 12.44 -19.39 29.66
N ALA A 430 13.73 -19.35 29.29
CA ALA A 430 14.16 -19.14 27.91
C ALA A 430 13.77 -20.31 27.00
N LYS A 431 13.82 -21.57 27.49
CA LYS A 431 13.32 -22.74 26.78
C LYS A 431 11.82 -22.64 26.50
N ASP A 432 11.02 -22.28 27.50
CA ASP A 432 9.57 -22.17 27.36
C ASP A 432 9.17 -21.06 26.37
N SER A 433 9.87 -19.92 26.45
CA SER A 433 9.69 -18.82 25.49
C SER A 433 10.06 -19.25 24.06
N LEU A 434 11.19 -19.95 23.90
CA LEU A 434 11.64 -20.44 22.61
C LEU A 434 10.70 -21.51 22.04
N GLN A 435 10.15 -22.41 22.87
CA GLN A 435 9.15 -23.40 22.46
C GLN A 435 7.92 -22.71 21.88
N LYS A 436 7.33 -21.75 22.60
CA LYS A 436 6.16 -20.97 22.12
C LYS A 436 6.45 -20.20 20.83
N ALA A 437 7.70 -19.75 20.64
CA ALA A 437 8.11 -19.09 19.40
C ALA A 437 8.31 -20.09 18.25
N ALA A 438 8.87 -21.26 18.53
CA ALA A 438 9.06 -22.33 17.55
C ALA A 438 7.72 -22.90 17.07
N ASP A 439 6.75 -23.09 17.96
CA ASP A 439 5.41 -23.56 17.60
C ASP A 439 4.73 -22.60 16.61
N ARG A 440 4.83 -21.28 16.87
CA ARG A 440 4.35 -20.24 15.95
C ARG A 440 5.11 -20.24 14.63
N TYR A 441 6.43 -20.44 14.66
CA TYR A 441 7.25 -20.53 13.46
C TYR A 441 6.84 -21.72 12.61
N PHE A 442 6.77 -22.94 13.16
CA PHE A 442 6.38 -24.13 12.39
C PHE A 442 4.95 -24.04 11.85
N ALA A 443 4.03 -23.39 12.58
CA ALA A 443 2.69 -23.09 12.06
C ALA A 443 2.70 -22.09 10.88
N SER A 444 3.71 -21.21 10.81
CA SER A 444 3.87 -20.23 9.74
C SER A 444 4.58 -20.75 8.49
N VAL A 445 5.24 -21.91 8.58
CA VAL A 445 5.90 -22.64 7.48
C VAL A 445 5.45 -24.11 7.40
N PRO A 446 4.14 -24.38 7.20
CA PRO A 446 3.60 -25.73 7.20
C PRO A 446 4.07 -26.60 6.01
N PHE A 447 4.63 -25.99 4.96
CA PHE A 447 5.11 -26.66 3.74
C PHE A 447 6.63 -26.53 3.58
N PRO A 448 7.44 -27.23 4.39
CA PRO A 448 8.90 -27.10 4.37
C PRO A 448 9.54 -27.47 3.03
N GLU A 449 8.95 -28.38 2.26
CA GLU A 449 9.47 -28.73 0.92
C GLU A 449 9.29 -27.59 -0.10
N VAL A 450 8.20 -26.82 0.00
CA VAL A 450 8.00 -25.61 -0.81
C VAL A 450 9.06 -24.57 -0.44
N GLU A 451 9.29 -24.36 0.86
CA GLU A 451 10.34 -23.46 1.37
C GLU A 451 11.75 -23.90 0.94
N ARG A 452 12.01 -25.21 0.89
CA ARG A 452 13.27 -25.78 0.41
C ARG A 452 13.48 -25.48 -1.08
N ILE A 453 12.47 -25.70 -1.93
CA ILE A 453 12.52 -25.41 -3.37
C ILE A 453 12.76 -23.92 -3.61
N VAL A 454 11.95 -23.05 -2.99
CA VAL A 454 12.10 -21.60 -3.12
C VAL A 454 13.46 -21.15 -2.58
N GLY A 455 13.92 -21.71 -1.47
CA GLY A 455 15.22 -21.42 -0.87
C GLY A 455 16.40 -21.65 -1.80
N LYS A 456 16.40 -22.77 -2.54
CA LYS A 456 17.41 -23.09 -3.53
C LYS A 456 17.50 -22.02 -4.62
N GLU A 457 16.35 -21.66 -5.20
CA GLU A 457 16.27 -20.67 -6.26
C GLU A 457 16.66 -19.26 -5.77
N MET A 458 16.28 -18.90 -4.54
CA MET A 458 16.61 -17.61 -3.94
C MET A 458 18.10 -17.44 -3.61
N LEU A 459 18.80 -18.49 -3.20
CA LEU A 459 20.25 -18.42 -3.02
C LEU A 459 20.97 -18.32 -4.37
N LYS A 460 20.52 -19.05 -5.39
CA LYS A 460 21.08 -18.96 -6.75
C LYS A 460 20.93 -17.55 -7.33
N ILE A 461 19.74 -16.95 -7.23
CA ILE A 461 19.50 -15.62 -7.78
C ILE A 461 20.30 -14.55 -7.04
N TYR A 462 20.49 -14.69 -5.72
CA TYR A 462 21.41 -13.83 -4.96
C TYR A 462 22.86 -13.98 -5.46
N MET A 463 23.35 -15.20 -5.65
CA MET A 463 24.71 -15.47 -6.17
C MET A 463 24.94 -14.92 -7.57
N LYS A 464 23.90 -14.89 -8.41
CA LYS A 464 23.94 -14.34 -9.76
C LYS A 464 24.18 -12.83 -9.74
N TYR A 465 23.54 -12.10 -8.83
CA TYR A 465 23.61 -10.64 -8.80
C TYR A 465 24.70 -10.08 -7.89
N ILE A 466 25.20 -10.86 -6.93
CA ILE A 466 26.24 -10.44 -6.00
C ILE A 466 27.55 -11.19 -6.28
N PRO A 467 28.62 -10.47 -6.70
CA PRO A 467 29.96 -11.03 -6.90
C PRO A 467 30.48 -11.75 -5.66
N ALA A 468 31.29 -12.80 -5.86
CA ALA A 468 31.70 -13.72 -4.78
C ALA A 468 32.34 -12.98 -3.59
N GLU A 469 33.17 -11.98 -3.86
CA GLU A 469 33.88 -11.16 -2.89
C GLU A 469 32.99 -10.22 -2.07
N GLN A 470 31.76 -9.96 -2.55
CA GLN A 470 30.77 -9.10 -1.88
C GLN A 470 29.68 -9.91 -1.17
N ARG A 471 29.67 -11.24 -1.28
CA ARG A 471 28.62 -12.07 -0.69
C ARG A 471 28.71 -12.04 0.84
N ILE A 472 27.55 -12.11 1.48
CA ILE A 472 27.45 -12.19 2.94
C ILE A 472 28.16 -13.45 3.48
N GLY A 473 28.58 -13.41 4.75
CA GLY A 473 29.49 -14.39 5.35
C GLY A 473 29.11 -15.88 5.19
N ILE A 474 27.82 -16.22 5.09
CA ILE A 474 27.36 -17.61 4.90
C ILE A 474 27.95 -18.25 3.64
N PHE A 475 28.26 -17.48 2.60
CA PHE A 475 28.82 -18.03 1.36
C PHE A 475 30.24 -18.59 1.56
N GLN A 476 31.01 -18.07 2.52
CA GLN A 476 32.30 -18.68 2.88
C GLN A 476 32.12 -20.09 3.46
N ILE A 477 31.02 -20.35 4.16
CA ILE A 477 30.67 -21.68 4.68
C ILE A 477 30.19 -22.57 3.54
N ILE A 478 29.35 -22.05 2.66
CA ILE A 478 28.87 -22.77 1.46
C ILE A 478 30.07 -23.22 0.61
N ASP A 479 31.03 -22.33 0.35
CA ASP A 479 32.22 -22.65 -0.43
C ASP A 479 33.09 -23.72 0.24
N LYS A 480 33.37 -23.58 1.54
CA LYS A 480 34.28 -24.48 2.27
C LYS A 480 33.67 -25.83 2.64
N ARG A 481 32.40 -25.85 3.06
CA ARG A 481 31.74 -27.06 3.61
C ARG A 481 30.86 -27.76 2.58
N PHE A 482 30.29 -27.01 1.63
CA PHE A 482 29.40 -27.52 0.59
C PHE A 482 30.02 -27.43 -0.80
N LYS A 483 31.31 -27.09 -0.92
CA LYS A 483 32.05 -26.98 -2.20
C LYS A 483 31.38 -26.02 -3.18
N GLY A 484 30.79 -24.94 -2.67
CA GLY A 484 30.07 -23.95 -3.47
C GLY A 484 28.64 -24.36 -3.85
N ASN A 485 28.17 -25.53 -3.43
CA ASN A 485 26.82 -26.01 -3.72
C ASN A 485 25.80 -25.41 -2.74
N SER A 486 25.09 -24.36 -3.17
CA SER A 486 24.04 -23.71 -2.38
C SER A 486 22.81 -24.59 -2.17
N ASP A 487 22.51 -25.51 -3.11
CA ASP A 487 21.37 -26.43 -2.97
C ASP A 487 21.60 -27.42 -1.82
N ALA A 488 22.81 -27.99 -1.75
CA ALA A 488 23.21 -28.88 -0.67
C ALA A 488 23.20 -28.18 0.70
N PHE A 489 23.52 -26.88 0.73
CA PHE A 489 23.41 -26.08 1.94
C PHE A 489 21.95 -25.88 2.39
N ILE A 490 21.03 -25.62 1.45
CA ILE A 490 19.60 -25.52 1.77
C ILE A 490 19.05 -26.87 2.23
N ASP A 491 19.42 -27.98 1.58
CA ASP A 491 19.05 -29.33 2.03
C ASP A 491 19.51 -29.57 3.47
N ALA A 492 20.76 -29.24 3.80
CA ALA A 492 21.28 -29.34 5.16
C ALA A 492 20.54 -28.41 6.16
N CYS A 493 20.03 -27.25 5.72
CA CYS A 493 19.22 -26.39 6.57
C CYS A 493 17.97 -27.14 7.07
N PHE A 494 17.22 -27.77 6.16
CA PHE A 494 15.99 -28.49 6.52
C PHE A 494 16.26 -29.84 7.21
N GLU A 495 17.32 -30.54 6.82
CA GLU A 495 17.63 -31.87 7.36
C GLU A 495 18.27 -31.83 8.74
N HIS A 496 19.12 -30.84 9.01
CA HIS A 496 20.01 -30.87 10.18
C HIS A 496 19.85 -29.70 11.14
N SER A 497 19.23 -28.60 10.72
CA SER A 497 19.10 -27.44 11.61
C SER A 497 18.03 -27.65 12.68
N ILE A 498 18.22 -26.98 13.82
CA ILE A 498 17.30 -26.86 14.96
C ILE A 498 15.90 -26.49 14.48
N PHE A 499 15.78 -25.54 13.57
CA PHE A 499 14.50 -25.05 13.04
C PHE A 499 14.13 -25.67 11.68
N GLY A 500 14.89 -26.67 11.20
CA GLY A 500 14.62 -27.35 9.94
C GLY A 500 13.34 -28.18 9.98
N ASN A 501 13.05 -28.80 11.13
CA ASN A 501 11.81 -29.55 11.39
C ASN A 501 11.53 -29.68 12.90
N LYS A 502 10.32 -30.13 13.24
CA LYS A 502 9.87 -30.25 14.64
C LYS A 502 10.70 -31.26 15.43
N GLU A 503 11.18 -32.33 14.79
CA GLU A 503 11.96 -33.40 15.40
C GLU A 503 13.34 -32.89 15.84
N ASN A 504 14.01 -32.11 14.99
CA ASN A 504 15.29 -31.48 15.29
C ASN A 504 15.15 -30.48 16.43
N PHE A 505 14.09 -29.66 16.41
CA PHE A 505 13.81 -28.72 17.49
C PHE A 505 13.55 -29.44 18.82
N ALA A 506 12.71 -30.48 18.82
CA ALA A 506 12.40 -31.28 20.01
C ALA A 506 13.65 -31.97 20.59
N LYS A 507 14.56 -32.46 19.72
CA LYS A 507 15.85 -32.99 20.16
C LYS A 507 16.71 -31.90 20.81
N PHE A 508 16.80 -30.73 20.19
CA PHE A 508 17.59 -29.61 20.68
C PHE A 508 17.08 -29.07 22.03
N ILE A 509 15.78 -28.78 22.14
CA ILE A 509 15.22 -28.08 23.31
C ILE A 509 15.30 -28.92 24.60
N ARG A 510 15.39 -30.26 24.48
CA ARG A 510 15.64 -31.16 25.61
C ARG A 510 17.02 -30.94 26.24
N LYS A 511 18.06 -30.74 25.42
CA LYS A 511 19.44 -30.55 25.88
C LYS A 511 20.12 -29.43 25.05
N PRO A 512 19.73 -28.16 25.25
CA PRO A 512 20.28 -27.07 24.47
C PRO A 512 21.74 -26.84 24.84
N SER A 513 22.57 -26.50 23.84
CA SER A 513 23.97 -26.17 24.06
C SER A 513 24.39 -25.02 23.16
N LEU A 514 25.35 -24.21 23.65
CA LEU A 514 25.91 -23.10 22.89
C LEU A 514 26.54 -23.58 21.58
N TYR A 515 27.22 -24.73 21.61
CA TYR A 515 27.80 -25.33 20.41
C TYR A 515 26.74 -25.59 19.34
N LYS A 516 25.63 -26.23 19.70
CA LYS A 516 24.55 -26.52 18.73
C LYS A 516 23.92 -25.25 18.16
N ILE A 517 23.69 -24.21 18.96
CA ILE A 517 23.16 -22.93 18.46
C ILE A 517 24.17 -22.25 17.52
N ASN A 518 25.44 -22.18 17.90
CA ASN A 518 26.46 -21.42 17.16
C ASN A 518 26.93 -22.12 15.88
N THR A 519 26.56 -23.39 15.68
CA THR A 519 26.93 -24.19 14.50
C THR A 519 25.73 -24.58 13.65
N ASP A 520 24.54 -24.12 14.02
CA ASP A 520 23.30 -24.42 13.31
C ASP A 520 23.21 -23.65 11.98
N TRP A 521 22.84 -24.33 10.89
CA TRP A 521 22.88 -23.73 9.55
C TRP A 521 21.86 -22.60 9.37
N MET A 522 20.63 -22.79 9.84
CA MET A 522 19.60 -21.74 9.76
C MET A 522 19.93 -20.55 10.67
N VAL A 523 20.49 -20.78 11.88
CA VAL A 523 20.96 -19.70 12.76
C VAL A 523 22.12 -18.93 12.11
N LEU A 524 23.10 -19.63 11.52
CA LEU A 524 24.23 -19.01 10.82
C LEU A 524 23.78 -18.20 9.60
N LEU A 525 22.84 -18.73 8.81
CA LEU A 525 22.25 -17.99 7.69
C LEU A 525 21.53 -16.74 8.18
N LYS A 526 20.73 -16.84 9.25
CA LYS A 526 20.01 -15.69 9.82
C LYS A 526 20.96 -14.61 10.32
N TYR A 527 22.01 -15.01 11.02
CA TYR A 527 23.07 -14.12 11.48
C TYR A 527 23.74 -13.44 10.29
N SER A 528 24.13 -14.20 9.26
CA SER A 528 24.79 -13.66 8.08
C SER A 528 23.92 -12.68 7.28
N ILE A 529 22.61 -12.90 7.19
CA ILE A 529 21.68 -11.95 6.56
C ILE A 529 21.61 -10.67 7.38
N THR A 530 21.48 -10.79 8.71
CA THR A 530 21.38 -9.64 9.62
C THR A 530 22.65 -8.80 9.59
N ASP A 531 23.81 -9.45 9.62
CA ASP A 531 25.12 -8.80 9.49
C ASP A 531 25.27 -8.13 8.12
N GLY A 532 24.91 -8.80 7.02
CA GLY A 532 24.95 -8.19 5.68
C GLY A 532 24.09 -6.91 5.57
N LEU A 533 22.89 -6.91 6.15
CA LEU A 533 22.05 -5.71 6.23
C LEU A 533 22.69 -4.62 7.09
N LEU A 534 23.34 -4.99 8.19
CA LEU A 534 24.08 -4.05 9.03
C LEU A 534 25.28 -3.44 8.28
N GLN A 535 26.09 -4.26 7.60
CA GLN A 535 27.26 -3.78 6.85
C GLN A 535 26.86 -2.84 5.71
N THR A 536 25.79 -3.18 4.97
CA THR A 536 25.26 -2.26 3.94
C THR A 536 24.72 -0.97 4.54
N SER A 537 24.08 -1.03 5.72
CA SER A 537 23.62 0.17 6.43
C SER A 537 24.77 1.05 6.92
N ILE A 538 25.84 0.44 7.46
CA ILE A 538 27.06 1.14 7.87
C ILE A 538 27.72 1.81 6.66
N ALA A 539 27.85 1.11 5.53
CA ALA A 539 28.43 1.65 4.30
C ALA A 539 27.66 2.86 3.73
N MET A 540 26.37 2.98 4.06
CA MET A 540 25.53 4.12 3.67
C MET A 540 25.40 5.18 4.76
N MET A 541 25.85 4.91 5.99
CA MET A 541 25.57 5.76 7.17
C MET A 541 26.11 7.17 7.00
N ASP A 542 27.39 7.30 6.62
CA ASP A 542 28.04 8.60 6.41
C ASP A 542 27.40 9.37 5.25
N ALA A 543 27.10 8.67 4.15
CA ALA A 543 26.43 9.26 2.99
C ALA A 543 25.03 9.76 3.35
N ASN A 544 24.26 9.00 4.13
CA ASN A 544 22.89 9.35 4.47
C ASN A 544 22.78 10.38 5.61
N LYS A 545 23.86 10.62 6.39
CA LYS A 545 23.84 11.56 7.53
C LYS A 545 23.31 12.94 7.15
N ASN A 546 23.70 13.43 5.98
CA ASN A 546 23.33 14.76 5.50
C ASN A 546 22.22 14.74 4.43
N TYR A 547 21.80 13.56 3.96
CA TYR A 547 20.79 13.44 2.91
C TYR A 547 19.49 14.15 3.29
N ASN A 548 18.97 13.87 4.49
CA ASN A 548 17.70 14.43 4.93
C ASN A 548 17.74 15.97 5.01
N ALA A 549 18.88 16.54 5.44
CA ALA A 549 19.03 17.99 5.55
C ALA A 549 19.09 18.65 4.16
N ALA A 550 19.89 18.09 3.25
CA ALA A 550 19.95 18.55 1.86
C ALA A 550 18.58 18.40 1.16
N HIS A 551 17.92 17.25 1.34
CA HIS A 551 16.61 16.99 0.77
C HIS A 551 15.53 17.93 1.34
N LYS A 552 15.57 18.28 2.64
CA LYS A 552 14.67 19.27 3.22
C LYS A 552 14.82 20.65 2.55
N VAL A 553 16.04 21.09 2.29
CA VAL A 553 16.33 22.35 1.57
C VAL A 553 15.84 22.27 0.12
N TRP A 554 16.09 21.14 -0.55
CA TRP A 554 15.63 20.90 -1.92
C TRP A 554 14.11 20.96 -2.04
N VAL A 555 13.39 20.24 -1.18
CA VAL A 555 11.92 20.25 -1.16
C VAL A 555 11.38 21.64 -0.88
N LYS A 556 11.99 22.38 0.06
CA LYS A 556 11.62 23.77 0.33
C LYS A 556 11.78 24.64 -0.91
N GLY A 557 12.91 24.55 -1.62
CA GLY A 557 13.14 25.29 -2.86
C GLY A 557 12.10 24.98 -3.94
N MET A 558 11.75 23.71 -4.11
CA MET A 558 10.68 23.31 -5.04
C MET A 558 9.31 23.87 -4.65
N MET A 559 8.99 23.92 -3.35
CA MET A 559 7.76 24.55 -2.85
C MET A 559 7.76 26.06 -3.13
N ASP A 560 8.84 26.75 -2.77
CA ASP A 560 8.97 28.21 -2.95
C ASP A 560 8.86 28.59 -4.43
N MET A 561 9.45 27.79 -5.32
CA MET A 561 9.36 27.98 -6.77
C MET A 561 7.92 27.79 -7.27
N LYS A 562 7.22 26.73 -6.84
CA LYS A 562 5.81 26.49 -7.21
C LYS A 562 4.92 27.65 -6.75
N LEU A 563 5.04 28.05 -5.48
CA LEU A 563 4.26 29.15 -4.92
C LEU A 563 4.50 30.47 -5.65
N ALA A 564 5.76 30.79 -5.99
CA ALA A 564 6.09 32.01 -6.73
C ALA A 564 5.52 32.02 -8.15
N ASN A 565 5.26 30.85 -8.73
CA ASN A 565 4.60 30.69 -10.03
C ASN A 565 3.07 30.62 -9.93
N GLY A 566 2.49 30.86 -8.75
CA GLY A 566 1.05 30.74 -8.51
C GLY A 566 0.53 29.30 -8.53
N GLN A 567 1.42 28.31 -8.39
CA GLN A 567 1.06 26.90 -8.42
C GLN A 567 0.82 26.37 -7.00
N PRO A 568 -0.25 25.57 -6.80
CA PRO A 568 -0.52 24.95 -5.51
C PRO A 568 0.55 23.90 -5.14
N ILE A 569 0.67 23.61 -3.85
CA ILE A 569 1.66 22.66 -3.31
C ILE A 569 0.96 21.51 -2.59
N TYR A 570 1.45 20.31 -2.82
CA TYR A 570 0.97 19.10 -2.15
C TYR A 570 2.17 18.28 -1.65
N PRO A 571 2.07 17.62 -0.48
CA PRO A 571 3.18 16.83 0.03
C PRO A 571 3.21 15.44 -0.55
N ASP A 572 4.39 14.81 -0.56
CA ASP A 572 4.51 13.37 -0.80
C ASP A 572 3.58 12.59 0.16
N ALA A 573 3.02 11.48 -0.34
CA ALA A 573 2.22 10.53 0.41
C ALA A 573 3.02 9.87 1.54
N ASN A 574 2.38 9.68 2.70
CA ASN A 574 3.01 9.12 3.89
C ASN A 574 2.01 8.33 4.78
N SER A 575 1.07 7.62 4.15
CA SER A 575 0.02 6.84 4.81
C SER A 575 -0.85 7.69 5.75
N THR A 576 -1.30 8.85 5.26
CA THR A 576 -2.21 9.78 5.95
C THR A 576 -3.39 10.10 5.04
N LEU A 577 -4.51 10.55 5.61
CA LEU A 577 -5.71 10.87 4.84
C LEU A 577 -5.45 12.04 3.89
N ARG A 578 -5.69 11.82 2.59
CA ARG A 578 -5.55 12.80 1.50
C ARG A 578 -6.81 12.81 0.65
N LEU A 579 -6.93 13.86 -0.16
CA LEU A 579 -7.92 13.98 -1.23
C LEU A 579 -7.23 14.17 -2.58
N THR A 580 -7.79 13.60 -3.63
CA THR A 580 -7.48 13.91 -5.02
C THR A 580 -8.80 14.10 -5.80
N TYR A 581 -8.81 14.89 -6.86
CA TYR A 581 -10.02 15.18 -7.64
C TYR A 581 -9.72 15.21 -9.13
N GLY A 582 -10.75 15.04 -9.94
CA GLY A 582 -10.66 14.89 -11.38
C GLY A 582 -12.02 14.60 -12.00
N GLN A 583 -12.01 13.86 -13.10
CA GLN A 583 -13.18 13.54 -13.91
C GLN A 583 -13.13 12.09 -14.40
N VAL A 584 -14.28 11.54 -14.74
CA VAL A 584 -14.40 10.29 -15.50
C VAL A 584 -13.97 10.56 -16.94
N LEU A 585 -12.84 9.99 -17.39
CA LEU A 585 -12.30 10.29 -18.73
C LEU A 585 -11.64 9.07 -19.39
N PRO A 586 -11.85 8.86 -20.70
CA PRO A 586 -11.09 7.89 -21.48
C PRO A 586 -9.62 8.31 -21.58
N TYR A 587 -8.77 7.43 -22.14
CA TYR A 587 -7.39 7.79 -22.47
C TYR A 587 -6.87 6.99 -23.67
N ALA A 588 -5.75 7.45 -24.24
CA ALA A 588 -5.07 6.78 -25.34
C ALA A 588 -3.72 6.24 -24.84
N PRO A 589 -3.53 4.90 -24.73
CA PRO A 589 -2.26 4.31 -24.29
C PRO A 589 -1.17 4.37 -25.38
N ALA A 590 -1.58 4.39 -26.64
CA ALA A 590 -0.72 4.37 -27.82
C ALA A 590 -1.42 5.05 -29.00
N ASP A 591 -0.66 5.33 -30.07
CA ASP A 591 -1.21 5.85 -31.31
C ASP A 591 -2.26 4.90 -31.92
N GLY A 592 -3.36 5.45 -32.42
CA GLY A 592 -4.48 4.69 -32.97
C GLY A 592 -5.34 3.91 -31.96
N VAL A 593 -5.02 3.93 -30.66
CA VAL A 593 -5.77 3.19 -29.62
C VAL A 593 -6.43 4.16 -28.65
N LYS A 594 -7.75 4.01 -28.44
CA LYS A 594 -8.51 4.71 -27.40
C LYS A 594 -9.12 3.66 -26.48
N TYR A 595 -8.85 3.77 -25.18
CA TYR A 595 -9.59 3.04 -24.16
C TYR A 595 -10.71 3.90 -23.62
N ASP A 596 -11.90 3.32 -23.60
CA ASP A 596 -13.09 3.96 -23.05
C ASP A 596 -13.02 4.07 -21.51
N TYR A 597 -13.91 4.86 -20.92
CA TYR A 597 -13.88 5.17 -19.49
C TYR A 597 -14.57 4.13 -18.61
N TYR A 598 -15.25 3.13 -19.17
CA TYR A 598 -15.91 2.06 -18.43
C TYR A 598 -15.79 0.70 -19.14
N THR A 599 -16.06 -0.36 -18.38
CA THR A 599 -16.14 -1.74 -18.86
C THR A 599 -17.44 -2.38 -18.38
N THR A 600 -17.83 -3.49 -19.02
CA THR A 600 -19.08 -4.18 -18.71
C THR A 600 -18.87 -5.67 -18.54
N LEU A 601 -19.88 -6.36 -18.00
CA LEU A 601 -19.88 -7.81 -17.80
C LEU A 601 -19.71 -8.58 -19.11
N LYS A 602 -20.04 -7.96 -20.26
CA LYS A 602 -19.73 -8.51 -21.58
C LYS A 602 -18.24 -8.76 -21.76
N GLY A 603 -17.38 -7.80 -21.38
CA GLY A 603 -15.93 -7.94 -21.51
C GLY A 603 -15.33 -9.01 -20.60
N ALA A 604 -15.95 -9.29 -19.45
CA ALA A 604 -15.57 -10.44 -18.63
C ALA A 604 -15.89 -11.77 -19.33
N MET A 605 -17.03 -11.85 -20.03
CA MET A 605 -17.40 -13.04 -20.81
C MET A 605 -16.54 -13.22 -22.06
N GLU A 606 -16.08 -12.12 -22.68
CA GLU A 606 -15.14 -12.17 -23.81
C GLU A 606 -13.75 -12.69 -23.39
N LYS A 607 -13.37 -12.47 -22.12
CA LYS A 607 -12.11 -12.96 -21.54
C LYS A 607 -12.22 -14.37 -20.95
N GLU A 608 -13.42 -14.93 -20.82
CA GLU A 608 -13.64 -16.19 -20.10
C GLU A 608 -12.85 -17.33 -20.73
N ASP A 609 -12.09 -18.03 -19.89
CA ASP A 609 -11.33 -19.21 -20.26
C ASP A 609 -11.35 -20.20 -19.09
N PRO A 610 -12.10 -21.31 -19.20
CA PRO A 610 -12.22 -22.29 -18.11
C PRO A 610 -10.92 -23.05 -17.84
N ASP A 611 -9.99 -23.09 -18.79
CA ASP A 611 -8.69 -23.78 -18.66
C ASP A 611 -7.60 -22.85 -18.09
N ASN A 612 -7.91 -21.56 -17.91
CA ASN A 612 -7.01 -20.57 -17.34
C ASN A 612 -7.52 -20.07 -15.98
N TRP A 613 -6.80 -20.41 -14.90
CA TRP A 613 -7.17 -20.08 -13.52
C TRP A 613 -7.42 -18.57 -13.27
N GLU A 614 -6.85 -17.68 -14.09
CA GLU A 614 -7.04 -16.23 -13.97
C GLU A 614 -8.38 -15.76 -14.56
N PHE A 615 -8.93 -16.48 -15.53
CA PHE A 615 -10.08 -16.06 -16.33
C PHE A 615 -11.29 -16.99 -16.24
N VAL A 616 -11.34 -17.82 -15.21
CA VAL A 616 -12.56 -18.58 -14.88
C VAL A 616 -13.65 -17.62 -14.43
N VAL A 617 -14.84 -17.75 -15.01
CA VAL A 617 -16.05 -17.04 -14.56
C VAL A 617 -16.99 -18.02 -13.84
N PRO A 618 -17.54 -17.68 -12.65
CA PRO A 618 -18.49 -18.55 -11.96
C PRO A 618 -19.75 -18.84 -12.78
N THR A 619 -20.24 -20.07 -12.69
CA THR A 619 -21.46 -20.52 -13.39
C THR A 619 -22.67 -19.63 -13.09
N LYS A 620 -22.87 -19.23 -11.84
CA LYS A 620 -23.98 -18.34 -11.46
C LYS A 620 -23.88 -16.96 -12.13
N LEU A 621 -22.67 -16.40 -12.26
CA LEU A 621 -22.47 -15.13 -12.93
C LEU A 621 -22.74 -15.23 -14.44
N LYS A 622 -22.36 -16.35 -15.07
CA LYS A 622 -22.71 -16.66 -16.46
C LYS A 622 -24.23 -16.73 -16.68
N GLN A 623 -24.94 -17.39 -15.77
CA GLN A 623 -26.41 -17.48 -15.82
C GLN A 623 -27.07 -16.10 -15.71
N LEU A 624 -26.65 -15.26 -14.76
CA LEU A 624 -27.15 -13.88 -14.62
C LEU A 624 -26.89 -13.05 -15.88
N TYR A 625 -25.70 -13.20 -16.49
CA TYR A 625 -25.37 -12.52 -17.75
C TYR A 625 -26.25 -12.96 -18.93
N GLN A 626 -26.50 -14.26 -19.07
CA GLN A 626 -27.34 -14.82 -20.14
C GLN A 626 -28.81 -14.40 -19.99
N ALA A 627 -29.33 -14.42 -18.76
CA ALA A 627 -30.69 -14.01 -18.45
C ALA A 627 -30.89 -12.48 -18.47
N LYS A 628 -29.79 -11.70 -18.48
CA LYS A 628 -29.80 -10.24 -18.27
C LYS A 628 -30.53 -9.85 -16.98
N ASP A 629 -30.46 -10.69 -15.94
CA ASP A 629 -31.08 -10.42 -14.63
C ASP A 629 -30.22 -9.46 -13.80
N PHE A 630 -30.16 -8.23 -14.27
CA PHE A 630 -29.34 -7.15 -13.74
C PHE A 630 -30.13 -6.20 -12.82
N GLY A 631 -31.46 -6.24 -12.89
CA GLY A 631 -32.35 -5.38 -12.11
C GLY A 631 -32.02 -3.89 -12.26
N ARG A 632 -32.11 -3.15 -11.15
CA ARG A 632 -31.86 -1.69 -11.10
C ARG A 632 -30.39 -1.28 -11.27
N TYR A 633 -29.46 -2.23 -11.38
CA TYR A 633 -28.03 -1.97 -11.43
C TYR A 633 -27.52 -1.85 -12.89
N ALA A 634 -28.34 -2.21 -13.87
CA ALA A 634 -28.00 -2.09 -15.29
C ALA A 634 -27.86 -0.62 -15.70
N MET A 635 -26.99 -0.36 -16.66
CA MET A 635 -26.98 0.90 -17.39
C MET A 635 -28.25 1.05 -18.24
N PRO A 636 -28.59 2.28 -18.69
CA PRO A 636 -29.76 2.51 -19.55
C PRO A 636 -29.79 1.69 -20.85
N ASN A 637 -28.62 1.24 -21.33
CA ASN A 637 -28.49 0.37 -22.50
C ASN A 637 -28.71 -1.13 -22.21
N GLY A 638 -29.04 -1.50 -20.96
CA GLY A 638 -29.27 -2.88 -20.53
C GLY A 638 -27.99 -3.68 -20.22
N GLU A 639 -26.81 -3.06 -20.25
CA GLU A 639 -25.55 -3.71 -19.89
C GLU A 639 -25.22 -3.53 -18.40
N MET A 640 -24.50 -4.51 -17.84
CA MET A 640 -24.00 -4.44 -16.45
C MET A 640 -22.59 -3.81 -16.44
N PRO A 641 -22.40 -2.60 -15.89
CA PRO A 641 -21.07 -2.03 -15.75
C PRO A 641 -20.27 -2.84 -14.72
N ILE A 642 -18.94 -2.92 -14.88
CA ILE A 642 -18.04 -3.54 -13.88
C ILE A 642 -17.09 -2.51 -13.30
N CYS A 643 -16.27 -1.89 -14.14
CA CYS A 643 -15.28 -0.92 -13.72
C CYS A 643 -15.41 0.38 -14.51
N PHE A 644 -14.84 1.45 -13.97
CA PHE A 644 -14.59 2.69 -14.67
C PHE A 644 -13.26 3.30 -14.26
N ILE A 645 -12.84 4.33 -15.00
CA ILE A 645 -11.61 5.07 -14.74
C ILE A 645 -11.87 6.56 -14.54
N VAL A 646 -11.12 7.13 -13.61
CA VAL A 646 -11.05 8.56 -13.33
C VAL A 646 -9.61 9.05 -13.45
N ASN A 647 -9.38 10.29 -13.84
CA ASN A 647 -8.03 10.86 -13.99
C ASN A 647 -7.44 11.43 -12.69
N THR A 648 -7.87 10.92 -11.54
CA THR A 648 -7.35 11.32 -10.22
C THR A 648 -5.96 10.74 -9.92
N ASP A 649 -5.20 11.38 -9.04
CA ASP A 649 -3.88 10.90 -8.60
C ASP A 649 -4.00 9.89 -7.44
N ASN A 650 -3.71 8.63 -7.72
CA ASN A 650 -3.70 7.57 -6.70
C ASN A 650 -2.27 7.05 -6.45
N THR A 651 -2.13 6.06 -5.58
CA THR A 651 -0.93 5.22 -5.31
C THR A 651 -1.35 4.09 -4.36
N GLY A 652 -0.47 3.11 -4.13
CA GLY A 652 -0.73 2.04 -3.17
C GLY A 652 -1.13 2.62 -1.81
N GLY A 653 -2.20 2.09 -1.22
CA GLY A 653 -2.86 2.68 -0.04
C GLY A 653 -4.21 3.36 -0.34
N ASN A 654 -4.43 3.80 -1.58
CA ASN A 654 -5.77 4.23 -2.04
C ASN A 654 -6.69 3.06 -2.44
N SER A 655 -6.20 1.83 -2.34
CA SER A 655 -7.04 0.65 -2.49
C SER A 655 -8.17 0.68 -1.45
N GLY A 656 -9.41 0.62 -1.89
CA GLY A 656 -10.62 0.69 -1.08
C GLY A 656 -11.07 2.12 -0.81
N SER A 657 -10.54 3.11 -1.54
CA SER A 657 -10.94 4.50 -1.39
C SER A 657 -12.28 4.78 -2.07
N PRO A 658 -13.17 5.56 -1.42
CA PRO A 658 -14.43 5.95 -2.02
C PRO A 658 -14.20 6.93 -3.16
N VAL A 659 -14.89 6.67 -4.27
CA VAL A 659 -15.00 7.57 -5.41
C VAL A 659 -16.34 8.26 -5.32
N PHE A 660 -16.30 9.57 -5.12
CA PHE A 660 -17.47 10.41 -4.96
C PHE A 660 -17.82 11.12 -6.26
N ASN A 661 -19.12 11.29 -6.52
CA ASN A 661 -19.62 12.22 -7.51
C ASN A 661 -19.60 13.68 -6.99
N ALA A 662 -20.04 14.62 -7.84
CA ALA A 662 -20.16 16.05 -7.50
C ALA A 662 -21.00 16.39 -6.26
N LYS A 663 -21.89 15.49 -5.83
CA LYS A 663 -22.78 15.67 -4.66
C LYS A 663 -22.21 15.03 -3.38
N GLY A 664 -21.04 14.38 -3.46
CA GLY A 664 -20.47 13.65 -2.33
C GLY A 664 -21.12 12.27 -2.09
N GLU A 665 -21.75 11.68 -3.12
CA GLU A 665 -22.35 10.35 -3.06
C GLU A 665 -21.39 9.32 -3.67
N LEU A 666 -21.34 8.12 -3.11
CA LEU A 666 -20.47 7.02 -3.55
C LEU A 666 -20.95 6.48 -4.90
N ILE A 667 -20.06 6.49 -5.90
CA ILE A 667 -20.28 5.92 -7.23
C ILE A 667 -19.34 4.76 -7.57
N GLY A 668 -18.32 4.53 -6.74
CA GLY A 668 -17.43 3.39 -6.90
C GLY A 668 -16.31 3.35 -5.86
N THR A 669 -15.50 2.29 -5.95
CA THR A 669 -14.40 2.05 -5.01
C THR A 669 -13.10 1.93 -5.81
N GLY A 670 -12.13 2.81 -5.55
CA GLY A 670 -10.81 2.78 -6.19
C GLY A 670 -10.03 1.53 -5.78
N PHE A 671 -9.37 0.88 -6.74
CA PHE A 671 -8.62 -0.36 -6.47
C PHE A 671 -7.29 -0.50 -7.19
N ASP A 672 -7.11 0.18 -8.31
CA ASP A 672 -5.90 0.05 -9.11
C ASP A 672 -5.60 1.33 -9.91
N ARG A 673 -4.55 1.32 -10.71
CA ARG A 673 -4.26 2.29 -11.78
C ARG A 673 -3.98 1.55 -13.08
N ASN A 674 -4.03 2.27 -14.18
CA ASN A 674 -3.61 1.75 -15.47
C ASN A 674 -2.07 1.68 -15.61
N TYR A 675 -1.62 0.89 -16.58
CA TYR A 675 -0.20 0.55 -16.77
C TYR A 675 0.62 1.79 -17.13
N GLU A 676 0.08 2.65 -17.99
CA GLU A 676 0.72 3.90 -18.38
C GLU A 676 0.82 4.92 -17.24
N GLY A 677 0.07 4.73 -16.16
CA GLY A 677 0.08 5.53 -14.94
C GLY A 677 1.07 5.06 -13.88
N LEU A 678 1.83 3.97 -14.09
CA LEU A 678 2.74 3.42 -13.08
C LEU A 678 3.92 4.33 -12.69
N THR A 679 4.23 5.35 -13.51
CA THR A 679 5.19 6.41 -13.13
C THR A 679 4.62 7.38 -12.10
N GLY A 680 3.33 7.29 -11.81
CA GLY A 680 2.58 8.18 -10.93
C GLY A 680 3.06 8.24 -9.49
N ASP A 681 4.07 7.47 -9.07
CA ASP A 681 4.71 7.71 -7.76
C ASP A 681 5.89 8.70 -7.85
N ILE A 682 6.39 9.01 -9.05
CA ILE A 682 7.57 9.86 -9.29
C ILE A 682 7.22 11.07 -10.16
N ALA A 683 6.41 10.84 -11.20
CA ALA A 683 5.96 11.85 -12.15
C ALA A 683 4.54 11.53 -12.64
N PHE A 684 3.58 12.39 -12.32
CA PHE A 684 2.21 12.29 -12.80
C PHE A 684 2.13 12.71 -14.26
N ARG A 685 1.30 12.00 -15.04
CA ARG A 685 1.02 12.36 -16.43
C ARG A 685 -0.49 12.44 -16.64
N PRO A 686 -1.08 13.66 -16.69
CA PRO A 686 -2.54 13.83 -16.82
C PRO A 686 -3.12 13.14 -18.06
N SER A 687 -2.34 13.08 -19.15
CA SER A 687 -2.76 12.49 -20.42
C SER A 687 -3.01 10.98 -20.36
N SER A 688 -2.36 10.25 -19.45
CA SER A 688 -2.39 8.78 -19.43
C SER A 688 -2.71 8.17 -18.08
N GLN A 689 -2.48 8.87 -16.96
CA GLN A 689 -2.73 8.30 -15.64
C GLN A 689 -4.22 8.26 -15.32
N ARG A 690 -4.69 7.08 -14.92
CA ARG A 690 -6.07 6.81 -14.53
C ARG A 690 -6.09 5.92 -13.31
N ALA A 691 -6.93 6.24 -12.33
CA ALA A 691 -7.30 5.33 -11.27
C ALA A 691 -8.46 4.44 -11.76
N ALA A 692 -8.34 3.14 -11.58
CA ALA A 692 -9.39 2.18 -11.88
C ALA A 692 -10.26 1.95 -10.63
N CYS A 693 -11.57 1.91 -10.86
CA CYS A 693 -12.59 1.90 -9.84
C CYS A 693 -13.58 0.78 -10.14
N VAL A 694 -14.01 0.04 -9.12
CA VAL A 694 -15.17 -0.85 -9.22
C VAL A 694 -16.43 0.02 -9.22
N ASP A 695 -17.31 -0.19 -10.19
CA ASP A 695 -18.59 0.48 -10.26
C ASP A 695 -19.47 0.02 -9.08
N ILE A 696 -20.01 0.98 -8.30
CA ILE A 696 -20.81 0.62 -7.13
C ILE A 696 -22.04 -0.22 -7.50
N ARG A 697 -22.58 -0.05 -8.73
CA ARG A 697 -23.69 -0.85 -9.25
C ARG A 697 -23.30 -2.32 -9.39
N TYR A 698 -22.05 -2.62 -9.79
CA TYR A 698 -21.56 -3.98 -9.87
C TYR A 698 -21.41 -4.62 -8.50
N THR A 699 -20.86 -3.88 -7.52
CA THR A 699 -20.77 -4.32 -6.13
C THR A 699 -22.14 -4.70 -5.59
N LEU A 700 -23.13 -3.81 -5.74
CA LEU A 700 -24.51 -4.06 -5.29
C LEU A 700 -25.18 -5.21 -6.05
N PHE A 701 -24.94 -5.32 -7.36
CA PHE A 701 -25.41 -6.44 -8.18
C PHE A 701 -24.86 -7.78 -7.67
N ILE A 702 -23.56 -7.85 -7.33
CA ILE A 702 -22.97 -9.07 -6.79
C ILE A 702 -23.56 -9.40 -5.42
N ILE A 703 -23.74 -8.42 -4.53
CA ILE A 703 -24.36 -8.64 -3.21
C ILE A 703 -25.81 -9.16 -3.35
N ASP A 704 -26.60 -8.52 -4.20
CA ASP A 704 -28.02 -8.81 -4.38
C ASP A 704 -28.25 -10.08 -5.21
N LYS A 705 -27.84 -10.08 -6.48
CA LYS A 705 -28.18 -11.12 -7.46
C LYS A 705 -27.25 -12.33 -7.39
N TYR A 706 -25.96 -12.11 -7.19
CA TYR A 706 -24.99 -13.21 -7.13
C TYR A 706 -24.95 -13.88 -5.75
N ALA A 707 -24.95 -13.11 -4.66
CA ALA A 707 -24.84 -13.66 -3.32
C ALA A 707 -26.19 -13.94 -2.64
N GLY A 708 -27.25 -13.22 -3.03
CA GLY A 708 -28.55 -13.31 -2.34
C GLY A 708 -28.54 -12.64 -0.96
N ALA A 709 -27.60 -11.74 -0.69
CA ALA A 709 -27.42 -11.08 0.60
C ALA A 709 -28.18 -9.74 0.66
N SER A 710 -29.49 -9.76 0.33
CA SER A 710 -30.33 -8.56 0.24
C SER A 710 -30.41 -7.76 1.56
N HIS A 711 -30.28 -8.44 2.70
CA HIS A 711 -30.23 -7.80 4.02
C HIS A 711 -29.09 -6.77 4.16
N LEU A 712 -27.99 -6.91 3.39
CA LEU A 712 -26.92 -5.90 3.35
C LEU A 712 -27.35 -4.68 2.54
N ILE A 713 -28.12 -4.86 1.47
CA ILE A 713 -28.67 -3.78 0.65
C ILE A 713 -29.67 -2.94 1.47
N GLU A 714 -30.48 -3.60 2.30
CA GLU A 714 -31.48 -2.96 3.17
C GLU A 714 -30.85 -2.06 4.26
N GLU A 715 -29.61 -2.36 4.66
CA GLU A 715 -28.88 -1.57 5.66
C GLU A 715 -28.22 -0.30 5.08
N MET A 716 -28.07 -0.23 3.75
CA MET A 716 -27.41 0.87 3.06
C MET A 716 -28.38 2.01 2.72
N THR A 717 -27.85 3.23 2.62
CA THR A 717 -28.61 4.38 2.08
C THR A 717 -28.32 4.54 0.59
N ILE A 718 -29.23 4.05 -0.25
CA ILE A 718 -29.11 4.04 -1.71
C ILE A 718 -30.12 5.03 -2.31
N LYS A 719 -29.65 5.88 -3.23
CA LYS A 719 -30.47 6.82 -4.01
C LYS A 719 -30.51 6.45 -5.48
#